data_AF-A0A847HLR6-F1
#
_entry.id   AF-A0A847HLR6-F1
#
_cell.length_a   1.000
_cell.length_b   1.000
_cell.length_c   1.000
_cell.angle_alpha   90.00
_cell.angle_beta   90.00
_cell.angle_gamma   90.00
#
_symmetry.space_group_name_H-M   'P 1'
#
loop_
_entity.id
_entity.type
_entity.pdbx_description
1 polymer ?
#
loop_
_entity_poly.entity_id
_entity_poly.type
_entity_poly.pdbx_seq_one_letter_code
_entity_poly.pdbx_strand_id
1 'polypeptide(L)'
;MKFFRKTPAFWLILLPLLIPGMLVAVWRCLFRNVAEQQNIYVETVVDFEEIRQLAREEGWVLRELFAALRANGASSVAVSEDTLASLESEGRITVMNSKEIRKLSLDEGLEQDLPAGARSPGALWVHSEDTALLDRIELHLSWKLTADRLMRIHRNLLIINKSSQGFRERVGLGFSSEYFQMAHDAGLGLVVRVFNYPGLTAEAAASIVNSIPSPASVSALLFAEEEMLGVRGELKPIIEQFRNRSYRIGWVEFNIQDGIEAYLKGLSASRPFVRVHSITRKEVDQVYNVRRSVARWVRAVKDRSMKMLYIRCFFQDDKKFIENLVRFNLDYIYQTAQALESAGYRIARNESQRMHDPRHMVGRMSPFEIVAIGLSLLLSLLILFRISFFPSLDERWCFAAFAIAIAGFALLPTQLFIAVTGLIGAIACSCTGLVWAMKSLRDPENRSFWQILPGFVCRQVLPSLLGGVLIAGIYSEVEYLLRFEQFRGIKLAFILPLLFTGLWALRAYGRGIFTLLHRPVNPIGVFMLSALAAGTILYLLRSGNVTFLKPSEIEDMFRTFLENILVARPRNKEFLIGYPASLLFIFFYLRRNFTILPLLAVFMQMGQVSVVNSMCHFHTPLQLSLLRIFNGLWLGVAVGLAAVLILALLRLVVMPGSDKQKTVLLLGYFGFGNLGDELLWQTFTRRFLEDFADYRVVLLHSGRNIPPDSPRFAIVRRRAPLQILEEILTCEAVVIPGGGLLQSATSLRSLIYYLTLLTLARLAGARVILPAQGLGPFKKEGRFAETVNHWLAGELKQAEYLSVRDAESAAVFAEMTGISNVPVTADLAFLNDAQAFVRATERLDLPKVYAVLRGSVPGADRLAEELVDMHEEFENFELRPAALQPGEDDRLWQRADWTGSVFCPAEPEKLFADAELVVSMRLHGCILATLAGIPWVGLAYDPKVSSFARACRWKFCMTPAEASKEWLVGSINQLLARKAEYADRLNRITGENRRLAEEDYNRIKKLFAKS
;
A
#
# COMPACT_ATOMS: atom_id res chain seq x y z
N MET A 1 21.59 -21.44 23.62
CA MET A 1 21.89 -20.58 24.79
C MET A 1 22.45 -19.18 24.46
N LYS A 2 23.14 -18.92 23.33
CA LYS A 2 23.59 -17.55 22.95
C LYS A 2 22.46 -16.55 22.59
N PHE A 3 21.27 -17.04 22.21
CA PHE A 3 20.11 -16.21 21.85
C PHE A 3 19.48 -15.52 23.06
N PHE A 4 19.29 -16.24 24.18
CA PHE A 4 18.67 -15.73 25.40
C PHE A 4 19.49 -14.66 26.14
N ARG A 5 20.83 -14.63 25.98
CA ARG A 5 21.69 -13.62 26.62
C ARG A 5 21.67 -12.24 25.96
N LYS A 6 21.17 -12.12 24.72
CA LYS A 6 21.08 -10.84 23.98
C LYS A 6 19.67 -10.25 23.93
N THR A 7 18.64 -11.02 24.26
CA THR A 7 17.24 -10.58 24.23
C THR A 7 16.84 -9.94 25.56
N PRO A 8 16.25 -8.73 25.56
CA PRO A 8 15.75 -8.09 26.78
C PRO A 8 14.74 -8.97 27.53
N ALA A 9 14.80 -8.99 28.86
CA ALA A 9 13.90 -9.79 29.73
C ALA A 9 12.41 -9.56 29.42
N PHE A 10 12.03 -8.33 29.08
CA PHE A 10 10.68 -8.00 28.62
C PHE A 10 10.17 -8.88 27.48
N TRP A 11 10.97 -9.10 26.43
CA TRP A 11 10.54 -9.91 25.28
C TRP A 11 10.47 -11.39 25.63
N LEU A 12 11.32 -11.86 26.55
CA LEU A 12 11.30 -13.24 27.06
C LEU A 12 10.03 -13.55 27.85
N ILE A 13 9.44 -12.56 28.52
CA ILE A 13 8.18 -12.71 29.28
C ILE A 13 6.96 -12.45 28.40
N LEU A 14 7.04 -11.46 27.50
CA LEU A 14 5.90 -11.07 26.66
C LEU A 14 5.55 -12.14 25.60
N LEU A 15 6.54 -12.76 24.97
CA LEU A 15 6.30 -13.76 23.91
C LEU A 15 5.50 -14.97 24.41
N PRO A 16 5.87 -15.63 25.53
CA PRO A 16 5.07 -16.72 26.10
C PRO A 16 3.65 -16.34 26.49
N LEU A 17 3.39 -15.08 26.88
CA LEU A 17 2.04 -14.61 27.23
C LEU A 17 1.16 -14.32 26.00
N LEU A 18 1.78 -14.03 24.85
CA LEU A 18 1.06 -13.71 23.59
C LEU A 18 0.73 -14.97 22.78
N ILE A 19 1.60 -15.98 22.80
CA ILE A 19 1.47 -17.21 21.99
C ILE A 19 0.13 -17.95 22.24
N PRO A 20 -0.32 -18.19 23.48
CA PRO A 20 -1.56 -18.93 23.74
C PRO A 20 -2.79 -18.27 23.10
N GLY A 21 -2.95 -16.95 23.28
CA GLY A 21 -4.08 -16.23 22.67
C GLY A 21 -4.02 -16.25 21.16
N MET A 22 -2.82 -16.19 20.57
CA MET A 22 -2.67 -16.30 19.11
C MET A 22 -3.02 -17.69 18.58
N LEU A 23 -2.56 -18.75 19.25
CA LEU A 23 -2.88 -20.13 18.88
C LEU A 23 -4.39 -20.38 18.96
N VAL A 24 -5.04 -19.94 20.04
CA VAL A 24 -6.50 -20.04 20.20
C VAL A 24 -7.21 -19.26 19.11
N ALA A 25 -6.80 -18.02 18.82
CA ALA A 25 -7.44 -17.21 17.78
C ALA A 25 -7.33 -17.86 16.38
N VAL A 26 -6.16 -18.39 16.03
CA VAL A 26 -5.94 -19.11 14.77
C VAL A 26 -6.81 -20.38 14.73
N TRP A 27 -6.83 -21.16 15.80
CA TRP A 27 -7.65 -22.36 15.91
C TRP A 27 -9.15 -22.08 15.72
N ARG A 28 -9.67 -21.03 16.36
CA ARG A 28 -11.05 -20.55 16.19
C ARG A 28 -11.33 -20.08 14.75
N CYS A 29 -10.38 -19.37 14.14
CA CYS A 29 -10.48 -18.94 12.75
C CYS A 29 -10.50 -20.13 11.77
N LEU A 30 -9.75 -21.20 12.04
CA LEU A 30 -9.76 -22.42 11.24
C LEU A 30 -11.12 -23.14 11.33
N PHE A 31 -11.68 -23.29 12.53
CA PHE A 31 -13.02 -23.86 12.70
C PHE A 31 -14.10 -23.02 12.01
N ARG A 32 -14.01 -21.70 12.16
CA ARG A 32 -14.87 -20.76 11.43
C ARG A 32 -14.76 -20.96 9.93
N ASN A 33 -13.55 -21.10 9.40
CA ASN A 33 -13.33 -21.33 7.98
C ASN A 33 -13.96 -22.65 7.49
N VAL A 34 -13.83 -23.74 8.24
CA VAL A 34 -14.48 -25.02 7.92
C VAL A 34 -16.01 -24.86 7.92
N ALA A 35 -16.57 -24.19 8.93
CA ALA A 35 -18.00 -23.93 9.02
C ALA A 35 -18.52 -23.05 7.85
N GLU A 36 -17.75 -22.05 7.44
CA GLU A 36 -18.08 -21.19 6.29
C GLU A 36 -18.02 -21.96 4.97
N GLN A 37 -17.06 -22.88 4.78
CA GLN A 37 -16.96 -23.71 3.57
C GLN A 37 -18.09 -24.73 3.45
N GLN A 38 -18.58 -25.27 4.58
CA GLN A 38 -19.73 -26.17 4.59
C GLN A 38 -21.06 -25.43 4.40
N ASN A 39 -21.05 -24.09 4.48
CA ASN A 39 -22.25 -23.26 4.37
C ASN A 39 -22.64 -22.99 2.91
N ILE A 40 -23.07 -24.04 2.20
CA ILE A 40 -23.35 -24.00 0.75
C ILE A 40 -24.83 -23.78 0.39
N TYR A 41 -25.75 -24.10 1.31
CA TYR A 41 -27.19 -24.06 1.01
C TYR A 41 -27.80 -22.67 1.20
N VAL A 42 -28.59 -22.25 0.22
CA VAL A 42 -29.32 -20.97 0.21
C VAL A 42 -30.80 -21.22 -0.07
N GLU A 43 -31.66 -20.56 0.68
CA GLU A 43 -33.10 -20.59 0.55
C GLU A 43 -33.58 -19.33 -0.19
N THR A 44 -34.09 -19.53 -1.40
CA THR A 44 -34.79 -18.50 -2.19
C THR A 44 -36.27 -18.52 -1.82
N VAL A 45 -36.75 -17.41 -1.27
CA VAL A 45 -38.12 -17.24 -0.81
C VAL A 45 -38.82 -16.23 -1.72
N VAL A 46 -39.93 -16.62 -2.32
CA VAL A 46 -40.73 -15.72 -3.17
C VAL A 46 -41.97 -15.27 -2.40
N ASP A 47 -42.37 -14.00 -2.56
CA ASP A 47 -43.55 -13.42 -1.91
C ASP A 47 -44.84 -14.00 -2.51
N PHE A 48 -45.68 -14.63 -1.67
CA PHE A 48 -46.93 -15.24 -2.11
C PHE A 48 -47.93 -14.24 -2.69
N GLU A 49 -48.07 -13.07 -2.09
CA GLU A 49 -49.05 -12.06 -2.54
C GLU A 49 -48.72 -11.57 -3.94
N GLU A 50 -47.42 -11.42 -4.22
CA GLU A 50 -46.93 -10.98 -5.51
C GLU A 50 -47.09 -12.09 -6.58
N ILE A 51 -46.81 -13.35 -6.22
CA ILE A 51 -47.08 -14.51 -7.10
C ILE A 51 -48.58 -14.61 -7.42
N ARG A 52 -49.43 -14.39 -6.41
CA ARG A 52 -50.88 -14.44 -6.55
C ARG A 52 -51.38 -13.34 -7.48
N GLN A 53 -50.84 -12.13 -7.35
CA GLN A 53 -51.13 -11.03 -8.28
C GLN A 53 -50.71 -11.38 -9.71
N LEU A 54 -49.48 -11.90 -9.91
CA LEU A 54 -49.00 -12.33 -11.23
C LEU A 54 -49.89 -13.40 -11.85
N ALA A 55 -50.34 -14.38 -11.06
CA ALA A 55 -51.22 -15.43 -11.54
C ALA A 55 -52.57 -14.88 -12.02
N ARG A 56 -53.13 -13.89 -11.32
CA ARG A 56 -54.40 -13.25 -11.68
C ARG A 56 -54.29 -12.40 -12.94
N GLU A 57 -53.25 -11.57 -13.04
CA GLU A 57 -53.06 -10.66 -14.18
C GLU A 57 -52.83 -11.42 -15.49
N GLU A 58 -52.14 -12.57 -15.45
CA GLU A 58 -51.81 -13.39 -16.62
C GLU A 58 -52.71 -14.63 -16.78
N GLY A 59 -53.67 -14.85 -15.90
CA GLY A 59 -54.63 -15.97 -15.96
C GLY A 59 -54.03 -17.37 -15.70
N TRP A 60 -52.96 -17.48 -14.90
CA TRP A 60 -52.32 -18.75 -14.54
C TRP A 60 -53.02 -19.45 -13.37
N VAL A 61 -53.04 -20.79 -13.40
CA VAL A 61 -53.45 -21.61 -12.25
C VAL A 61 -52.34 -21.59 -11.19
N LEU A 62 -52.68 -21.22 -9.96
CA LEU A 62 -51.71 -21.04 -8.86
C LEU A 62 -50.87 -22.30 -8.57
N ARG A 63 -51.50 -23.49 -8.65
CA ARG A 63 -50.82 -24.78 -8.43
C ARG A 63 -49.75 -25.07 -9.48
N GLU A 64 -50.02 -24.73 -10.74
CA GLU A 64 -49.07 -24.86 -11.84
C GLU A 64 -47.92 -23.85 -11.70
N LEU A 65 -48.24 -22.62 -11.28
CA LEU A 65 -47.24 -21.59 -11.02
C LEU A 65 -46.29 -21.98 -9.87
N PHE A 66 -46.79 -22.61 -8.81
CA PHE A 66 -45.94 -23.15 -7.74
C PHE A 66 -44.98 -24.24 -8.24
N ALA A 67 -45.47 -25.17 -9.07
CA ALA A 67 -44.62 -26.17 -9.70
C ALA A 67 -43.57 -25.53 -10.63
N ALA A 68 -43.94 -24.51 -11.39
CA ALA A 68 -43.04 -23.75 -12.26
C ALA A 68 -41.98 -22.98 -11.46
N LEU A 69 -42.37 -22.30 -10.38
CA LEU A 69 -41.46 -21.61 -9.46
C LEU A 69 -40.43 -22.59 -8.88
N ARG A 70 -40.89 -23.76 -8.45
CA ARG A 70 -40.02 -24.82 -7.94
C ARG A 70 -39.02 -25.28 -8.99
N ALA A 71 -39.47 -25.53 -10.23
CA ALA A 71 -38.60 -25.95 -11.33
C ALA A 71 -37.53 -24.90 -11.69
N ASN A 72 -37.86 -23.62 -11.56
CA ASN A 72 -36.97 -22.49 -11.86
C ASN A 72 -36.05 -22.08 -10.68
N GLY A 73 -36.08 -22.80 -9.55
CA GLY A 73 -35.14 -22.58 -8.45
C GLY A 73 -35.68 -21.80 -7.25
N ALA A 74 -37.00 -21.71 -7.07
CA ALA A 74 -37.59 -21.30 -5.79
C ALA A 74 -37.50 -22.43 -4.75
N SER A 75 -36.95 -22.12 -3.57
CA SER A 75 -36.89 -23.06 -2.44
C SER A 75 -38.18 -23.05 -1.63
N SER A 76 -38.72 -21.85 -1.39
CA SER A 76 -39.78 -21.61 -0.42
C SER A 76 -40.70 -20.46 -0.84
N VAL A 77 -41.90 -20.41 -0.27
CA VAL A 77 -42.88 -19.35 -0.51
C VAL A 77 -43.22 -18.66 0.81
N ALA A 78 -43.24 -17.33 0.82
CA ALA A 78 -43.60 -16.52 1.97
C ALA A 78 -45.11 -16.23 1.97
N VAL A 79 -45.86 -16.93 2.82
CA VAL A 79 -47.31 -16.81 2.96
C VAL A 79 -47.66 -15.89 4.13
N SER A 80 -48.40 -14.81 3.86
CA SER A 80 -48.95 -13.89 4.86
C SER A 80 -50.28 -14.36 5.43
N GLU A 81 -50.67 -13.82 6.59
CA GLU A 81 -52.06 -13.91 7.03
C GLU A 81 -52.97 -13.23 5.99
N ASP A 82 -54.14 -13.83 5.79
CA ASP A 82 -55.17 -13.22 4.95
C ASP A 82 -55.64 -11.90 5.60
N THR A 83 -55.97 -10.90 4.81
CA THR A 83 -56.54 -9.63 5.25
C THR A 83 -57.88 -9.42 4.57
N LEU A 84 -58.72 -8.50 5.06
CA LEU A 84 -59.98 -8.20 4.39
C LEU A 84 -59.72 -7.73 2.94
N ALA A 85 -58.70 -6.91 2.73
CA ALA A 85 -58.30 -6.47 1.40
C ALA A 85 -57.79 -7.64 0.52
N SER A 86 -57.00 -8.56 1.08
CA SER A 86 -56.45 -9.67 0.31
C SER A 86 -57.52 -10.68 -0.12
N LEU A 87 -58.52 -10.93 0.72
CA LEU A 87 -59.66 -11.81 0.43
C LEU A 87 -60.68 -11.16 -0.51
N GLU A 88 -60.90 -9.86 -0.37
CA GLU A 88 -61.78 -9.10 -1.27
C GLU A 88 -61.20 -9.04 -2.69
N SER A 89 -59.89 -8.79 -2.82
CA SER A 89 -59.21 -8.84 -4.11
C SER A 89 -59.28 -10.22 -4.79
N GLU A 90 -59.50 -11.28 -4.01
CA GLU A 90 -59.68 -12.66 -4.48
C GLU A 90 -61.13 -12.93 -4.92
N GLY A 91 -62.07 -12.06 -4.58
CA GLY A 91 -63.49 -12.31 -4.77
C GLY A 91 -64.07 -13.32 -3.79
N ARG A 92 -63.32 -13.77 -2.77
CA ARG A 92 -63.83 -14.71 -1.75
C ARG A 92 -64.77 -14.04 -0.75
N ILE A 93 -64.58 -12.75 -0.53
CA ILE A 93 -65.47 -11.93 0.27
C ILE A 93 -65.84 -10.66 -0.49
N THR A 94 -67.01 -10.12 -0.20
CA THR A 94 -67.40 -8.78 -0.63
C THR A 94 -67.48 -7.88 0.61
N VAL A 95 -66.72 -6.78 0.60
CA VAL A 95 -66.70 -5.82 1.71
C VAL A 95 -67.43 -4.55 1.26
N MET A 96 -68.60 -4.28 1.86
CA MET A 96 -69.38 -3.09 1.58
C MET A 96 -69.30 -2.10 2.74
N ASN A 97 -69.17 -0.81 2.42
CA ASN A 97 -69.29 0.23 3.44
C ASN A 97 -70.76 0.66 3.64
N SER A 98 -71.05 1.35 4.75
CA SER A 98 -72.40 1.85 5.03
C SER A 98 -72.97 2.79 3.95
N LYS A 99 -72.13 3.44 3.11
CA LYS A 99 -72.59 4.29 1.99
C LYS A 99 -73.02 3.45 0.78
N GLU A 100 -72.29 2.39 0.46
CA GLU A 100 -72.60 1.45 -0.62
C GLU A 100 -73.87 0.67 -0.33
N ILE A 101 -74.07 0.23 0.91
CA ILE A 101 -75.32 -0.41 1.31
C ILE A 101 -76.49 0.57 1.24
N ARG A 102 -76.31 1.83 1.64
CA ARG A 102 -77.36 2.86 1.46
C ARG A 102 -77.67 3.12 -0.01
N LYS A 103 -76.68 3.04 -0.90
CA LYS A 103 -76.89 3.14 -2.35
C LYS A 103 -77.65 1.93 -2.91
N LEU A 104 -77.36 0.73 -2.43
CA LEU A 104 -78.06 -0.50 -2.81
C LEU A 104 -79.50 -0.53 -2.24
N SER A 105 -79.72 0.08 -1.08
CA SER A 105 -81.04 0.20 -0.43
C SER A 105 -81.95 1.27 -1.06
N LEU A 106 -81.49 2.01 -2.09
CA LEU A 106 -82.35 2.92 -2.86
C LEU A 106 -83.23 2.19 -3.88
N ASP A 107 -82.93 0.91 -4.19
CA ASP A 107 -83.85 0.00 -4.87
C ASP A 107 -84.75 -0.67 -3.81
N GLU A 108 -86.06 -0.54 -3.98
CA GLU A 108 -87.11 -0.86 -2.99
C GLU A 108 -86.96 -2.27 -2.37
N GLY A 109 -86.77 -2.35 -1.04
CA GLY A 109 -86.94 -3.61 -0.31
C GLY A 109 -86.12 -3.80 0.99
N LEU A 110 -85.12 -2.97 1.28
CA LEU A 110 -84.23 -3.14 2.44
C LEU A 110 -84.59 -2.24 3.65
N GLU A 111 -85.89 -2.07 3.94
CA GLU A 111 -86.36 -1.56 5.23
C GLU A 111 -86.65 -2.73 6.18
N GLN A 112 -85.60 -3.31 6.78
CA GLN A 112 -85.73 -4.07 8.01
C GLN A 112 -84.81 -3.47 9.08
N ASP A 113 -85.28 -3.45 10.33
CA ASP A 113 -84.61 -2.87 11.49
C ASP A 113 -83.18 -3.41 11.66
N LEU A 114 -82.23 -2.70 11.07
CA LEU A 114 -80.81 -2.94 11.21
C LEU A 114 -80.43 -2.87 12.69
N PRO A 115 -79.75 -3.90 13.26
CA PRO A 115 -79.42 -3.96 14.68
C PRO A 115 -78.62 -2.74 15.15
N ALA A 116 -78.80 -2.35 16.42
CA ALA A 116 -78.13 -1.21 17.03
C ALA A 116 -76.60 -1.39 17.00
N GLY A 117 -75.94 -0.71 16.05
CA GLY A 117 -74.51 -0.83 15.75
C GLY A 117 -74.22 -0.81 14.25
N ALA A 118 -75.14 -1.34 13.44
CA ALA A 118 -75.07 -1.35 11.96
C ALA A 118 -75.21 0.06 11.33
N ARG A 119 -75.73 1.02 12.10
CA ARG A 119 -75.91 2.42 11.68
C ARG A 119 -74.65 3.30 11.84
N SER A 120 -73.56 2.74 12.38
CA SER A 120 -72.29 3.46 12.50
C SER A 120 -71.76 3.84 11.10
N PRO A 121 -71.37 5.09 10.85
CA PRO A 121 -70.78 5.52 9.58
C PRO A 121 -69.53 4.71 9.18
N GLY A 122 -68.88 4.08 10.17
CA GLY A 122 -67.67 3.29 10.00
C GLY A 122 -67.87 1.77 9.98
N ALA A 123 -69.10 1.26 9.86
CA ALA A 123 -69.36 -0.18 9.77
C ALA A 123 -68.98 -0.74 8.39
N LEU A 124 -68.29 -1.88 8.40
CA LEU A 124 -68.01 -2.70 7.23
C LEU A 124 -68.90 -3.94 7.28
N TRP A 125 -69.49 -4.25 6.13
CA TRP A 125 -70.33 -5.42 5.93
C TRP A 125 -69.56 -6.40 5.06
N VAL A 126 -69.24 -7.56 5.63
CA VAL A 126 -68.45 -8.59 4.98
C VAL A 126 -69.36 -9.76 4.65
N HIS A 127 -69.55 -10.00 3.35
CA HIS A 127 -70.32 -11.12 2.82
C HIS A 127 -69.38 -12.19 2.25
N SER A 128 -69.68 -13.47 2.49
CA SER A 128 -68.95 -14.62 1.94
C SER A 128 -69.93 -15.77 1.70
N GLU A 129 -69.81 -16.46 0.57
CA GLU A 129 -70.56 -17.71 0.31
C GLU A 129 -70.00 -18.89 1.13
N ASP A 130 -68.69 -18.85 1.44
CA ASP A 130 -68.01 -19.81 2.29
C ASP A 130 -68.20 -19.44 3.76
N THR A 131 -69.05 -20.20 4.46
CA THR A 131 -69.35 -19.99 5.89
C THR A 131 -68.14 -20.28 6.77
N ALA A 132 -67.31 -21.27 6.40
CA ALA A 132 -66.13 -21.64 7.18
C ALA A 132 -65.06 -20.54 7.14
N LEU A 133 -64.91 -19.87 5.98
CA LEU A 133 -64.08 -18.67 5.86
C LEU A 133 -64.57 -17.56 6.79
N LEU A 134 -65.88 -17.31 6.82
CA LEU A 134 -66.46 -16.25 7.64
C LEU A 134 -66.33 -16.57 9.14
N ASP A 135 -66.45 -17.83 9.54
CA ASP A 135 -66.23 -18.30 10.93
C ASP A 135 -64.77 -18.13 11.36
N ARG A 136 -63.80 -18.40 10.45
CA ARG A 136 -62.38 -18.11 10.68
C ARG A 136 -62.15 -16.61 10.87
N ILE A 137 -62.72 -15.78 10.00
CA ILE A 137 -62.61 -14.32 10.10
C ILE A 137 -63.16 -13.83 11.44
N GLU A 138 -64.35 -14.31 11.83
CA GLU A 138 -64.97 -13.95 13.10
C GLU A 138 -64.11 -14.37 14.30
N LEU A 139 -63.60 -15.61 14.31
CA LEU A 139 -62.73 -16.11 15.38
C LEU A 139 -61.45 -15.27 15.52
N HIS A 140 -60.73 -15.01 14.42
CA HIS A 140 -59.49 -14.24 14.45
C HIS A 140 -59.73 -12.76 14.80
N LEU A 141 -60.86 -12.18 14.39
CA LEU A 141 -61.23 -10.83 14.77
C LEU A 141 -61.66 -10.74 16.23
N SER A 142 -62.28 -11.77 16.80
CA SER A 142 -62.67 -11.82 18.22
C SER A 142 -61.46 -11.69 19.16
N TRP A 143 -60.28 -12.12 18.73
CA TRP A 143 -59.03 -11.96 19.49
C TRP A 143 -58.44 -10.54 19.43
N LYS A 144 -58.89 -9.72 18.48
CA LYS A 144 -58.31 -8.40 18.15
C LYS A 144 -59.27 -7.24 18.41
N LEU A 145 -60.58 -7.51 18.39
CA LEU A 145 -61.65 -6.55 18.61
C LEU A 145 -62.47 -6.96 19.84
N THR A 146 -63.01 -5.96 20.51
CA THR A 146 -63.98 -6.16 21.58
C THR A 146 -65.31 -6.67 21.01
N ALA A 147 -66.04 -7.47 21.80
CA ALA A 147 -67.25 -8.16 21.36
C ALA A 147 -68.38 -7.20 20.88
N ASP A 148 -68.37 -5.94 21.32
CA ASP A 148 -69.32 -4.90 20.89
C ASP A 148 -69.09 -4.41 19.44
N ARG A 149 -67.94 -4.71 18.85
CA ARG A 149 -67.56 -4.23 17.51
C ARG A 149 -67.68 -5.29 16.41
N LEU A 150 -68.03 -6.52 16.77
CA LEU A 150 -68.14 -7.66 15.86
C LEU A 150 -69.51 -8.30 16.03
N MET A 151 -70.34 -8.29 14.98
CA MET A 151 -71.70 -8.82 15.05
C MET A 151 -71.97 -9.72 13.84
N ARG A 152 -72.31 -10.99 14.10
CA ARG A 152 -72.78 -11.93 13.08
C ARG A 152 -74.29 -11.81 12.93
N ILE A 153 -74.75 -11.32 11.77
CA ILE A 153 -76.19 -11.11 11.51
C ILE A 153 -76.80 -12.27 10.75
N HIS A 154 -76.03 -12.86 9.83
CA HIS A 154 -76.45 -14.01 9.05
C HIS A 154 -75.30 -15.02 8.92
N ARG A 155 -75.61 -16.25 8.50
CA ARG A 155 -74.58 -17.27 8.25
C ARG A 155 -73.54 -16.80 7.24
N ASN A 156 -73.93 -15.97 6.28
CA ASN A 156 -73.06 -15.46 5.22
C ASN A 156 -72.69 -13.98 5.38
N LEU A 157 -73.02 -13.35 6.52
CA LEU A 157 -72.85 -11.91 6.69
C LEU A 157 -72.36 -11.52 8.10
N LEU A 158 -71.23 -10.82 8.13
CA LEU A 158 -70.56 -10.32 9.32
C LEU A 158 -70.45 -8.79 9.28
N ILE A 159 -70.83 -8.10 10.36
CA ILE A 159 -70.61 -6.66 10.53
C ILE A 159 -69.41 -6.41 11.44
N ILE A 160 -68.55 -5.49 10.98
CA ILE A 160 -67.37 -5.04 11.71
C ILE A 160 -67.46 -3.51 11.88
N ASN A 161 -67.56 -3.03 13.11
CA ASN A 161 -67.66 -1.60 13.42
C ASN A 161 -66.26 -0.92 13.47
N LYS A 162 -65.49 -1.06 12.38
CA LYS A 162 -64.16 -0.45 12.18
C LYS A 162 -63.80 -0.47 10.69
N SER A 163 -63.59 0.70 10.08
CA SER A 163 -63.42 0.84 8.62
C SER A 163 -62.12 1.52 8.20
N SER A 164 -61.16 1.73 9.11
CA SER A 164 -59.90 2.37 8.73
C SER A 164 -59.18 1.54 7.65
N GLN A 165 -58.56 2.23 6.68
CA GLN A 165 -57.82 1.57 5.61
C GLN A 165 -56.73 0.64 6.17
N GLY A 166 -55.99 1.10 7.18
CA GLY A 166 -55.00 0.26 7.87
C GLY A 166 -55.60 -0.98 8.54
N PHE A 167 -56.88 -0.97 8.94
CA PHE A 167 -57.54 -2.16 9.48
C PHE A 167 -57.78 -3.21 8.38
N ARG A 168 -58.24 -2.79 7.19
CA ARG A 168 -58.51 -3.70 6.06
C ARG A 168 -57.24 -4.34 5.49
N GLU A 169 -56.13 -3.60 5.51
CA GLU A 169 -54.87 -4.00 4.86
C GLU A 169 -53.84 -4.64 5.82
N ARG A 170 -53.90 -4.35 7.13
CA ARG A 170 -52.82 -4.71 8.08
C ARG A 170 -53.26 -5.64 9.20
N VAL A 171 -54.55 -5.95 9.31
CA VAL A 171 -55.03 -6.92 10.30
C VAL A 171 -55.13 -8.30 9.66
N GLY A 172 -54.25 -9.20 10.08
CA GLY A 172 -54.29 -10.61 9.68
C GLY A 172 -55.54 -11.34 10.20
N LEU A 173 -56.06 -12.28 9.43
CA LEU A 173 -57.28 -13.06 9.68
C LEU A 173 -56.96 -14.57 9.74
N GLY A 174 -55.72 -14.90 10.09
CA GLY A 174 -55.20 -16.26 10.08
C GLY A 174 -54.68 -16.69 8.71
N PHE A 175 -54.21 -17.93 8.64
CA PHE A 175 -53.63 -18.52 7.43
C PHE A 175 -54.63 -19.47 6.75
N SER A 176 -54.54 -19.57 5.43
CA SER A 176 -55.27 -20.59 4.67
C SER A 176 -54.48 -21.91 4.68
N SER A 177 -55.10 -22.98 5.20
CA SER A 177 -54.53 -24.34 5.16
C SER A 177 -54.36 -24.86 3.73
N GLU A 178 -55.22 -24.40 2.81
CA GLU A 178 -55.18 -24.76 1.40
C GLU A 178 -53.85 -24.33 0.75
N TYR A 179 -53.40 -23.09 1.01
CA TYR A 179 -52.14 -22.58 0.47
C TYR A 179 -50.92 -23.30 1.03
N PHE A 180 -50.98 -23.73 2.29
CA PHE A 180 -49.92 -24.54 2.89
C PHE A 180 -49.80 -25.90 2.22
N GLN A 181 -50.95 -26.54 1.94
CA GLN A 181 -50.97 -27.83 1.26
C GLN A 181 -50.51 -27.71 -0.19
N MET A 182 -50.95 -26.67 -0.92
CA MET A 182 -50.47 -26.41 -2.29
C MET A 182 -48.94 -26.20 -2.36
N ALA A 183 -48.37 -25.44 -1.43
CA ALA A 183 -46.93 -25.22 -1.37
C ALA A 183 -46.17 -26.52 -1.02
N HIS A 184 -46.70 -27.30 -0.07
CA HIS A 184 -46.13 -28.59 0.32
C HIS A 184 -46.15 -29.60 -0.84
N ASP A 185 -47.28 -29.72 -1.54
CA ASP A 185 -47.44 -30.60 -2.71
C ASP A 185 -46.47 -30.23 -3.84
N ALA A 186 -46.18 -28.93 -4.03
CA ALA A 186 -45.18 -28.44 -4.97
C ALA A 186 -43.73 -28.63 -4.48
N GLY A 187 -43.53 -29.14 -3.26
CA GLY A 187 -42.21 -29.32 -2.64
C GLY A 187 -41.53 -28.02 -2.20
N LEU A 188 -42.28 -26.93 -2.07
CA LEU A 188 -41.79 -25.63 -1.59
C LEU A 188 -41.83 -25.58 -0.06
N GLY A 189 -40.80 -24.99 0.56
CA GLY A 189 -40.81 -24.69 1.99
C GLY A 189 -41.78 -23.56 2.33
N LEU A 190 -42.31 -23.56 3.55
CA LEU A 190 -43.22 -22.51 4.02
C LEU A 190 -42.47 -21.49 4.88
N VAL A 191 -42.54 -20.22 4.49
CA VAL A 191 -42.12 -19.09 5.33
C VAL A 191 -43.38 -18.31 5.71
N VAL A 192 -43.64 -18.15 7.00
CA VAL A 192 -44.90 -17.59 7.49
C VAL A 192 -44.71 -16.12 7.85
N ARG A 193 -45.56 -15.23 7.33
CA ARG A 193 -45.54 -13.79 7.62
C ARG A 193 -46.68 -13.40 8.55
N VAL A 194 -46.35 -12.96 9.75
CA VAL A 194 -47.33 -12.57 10.79
C VAL A 194 -47.43 -11.04 10.89
N PHE A 195 -48.65 -10.53 11.02
CA PHE A 195 -48.92 -9.10 11.25
C PHE A 195 -48.96 -8.77 12.74
N ASN A 196 -48.47 -7.57 13.09
CA ASN A 196 -48.61 -7.06 14.45
C ASN A 196 -49.95 -6.33 14.61
N TYR A 197 -50.48 -6.29 15.84
CA TYR A 197 -51.72 -5.58 16.14
C TYR A 197 -51.60 -4.77 17.45
N PRO A 198 -52.13 -3.54 17.52
CA PRO A 198 -52.11 -2.74 18.75
C PRO A 198 -52.99 -3.34 19.85
N GLY A 199 -52.47 -3.47 21.09
CA GLY A 199 -53.26 -3.95 22.24
C GLY A 199 -53.37 -5.48 22.34
N LEU A 200 -52.41 -6.21 21.76
CA LEU A 200 -52.38 -7.67 21.80
C LEU A 200 -52.10 -8.21 23.22
N THR A 201 -53.02 -9.01 23.77
CA THR A 201 -52.87 -9.72 25.06
C THR A 201 -52.06 -11.00 24.90
N ALA A 202 -51.42 -11.49 25.97
CA ALA A 202 -50.66 -12.75 25.93
C ALA A 202 -51.51 -13.97 25.52
N GLU A 203 -52.79 -14.01 25.86
CA GLU A 203 -53.73 -15.07 25.49
C GLU A 203 -54.08 -15.05 24.00
N ALA A 204 -54.39 -13.87 23.45
CA ALA A 204 -54.65 -13.69 22.03
C ALA A 204 -53.39 -14.04 21.20
N ALA A 205 -52.21 -13.65 21.68
CA ALA A 205 -50.94 -14.03 21.07
C ALA A 205 -50.70 -15.55 21.11
N ALA A 206 -51.04 -16.21 22.23
CA ALA A 206 -50.95 -17.67 22.35
C ALA A 206 -51.79 -18.37 21.27
N SER A 207 -53.02 -17.90 21.08
CA SER A 207 -53.94 -18.43 20.06
C SER A 207 -53.40 -18.21 18.64
N ILE A 208 -52.82 -17.03 18.36
CA ILE A 208 -52.16 -16.76 17.07
C ILE A 208 -50.97 -17.70 16.87
N VAL A 209 -50.07 -17.84 17.85
CA VAL A 209 -48.90 -18.74 17.76
C VAL A 209 -49.33 -20.20 17.62
N ASN A 210 -50.40 -20.62 18.29
CA ASN A 210 -50.94 -21.97 18.20
C ASN A 210 -51.61 -22.25 16.83
N SER A 211 -52.13 -21.22 16.16
CA SER A 211 -52.69 -21.33 14.80
C SER A 211 -51.64 -21.52 13.71
N ILE A 212 -50.36 -21.25 14.00
CA ILE A 212 -49.25 -21.47 13.06
C ILE A 212 -48.98 -22.99 12.94
N PRO A 213 -48.74 -23.53 11.73
CA PRO A 213 -48.42 -24.95 11.51
C PRO A 213 -47.23 -25.43 12.32
N SER A 214 -47.08 -26.75 12.45
CA SER A 214 -45.98 -27.34 13.24
C SER A 214 -44.61 -26.84 12.74
N PRO A 215 -43.63 -26.62 13.66
CA PRO A 215 -42.30 -26.10 13.29
C PRO A 215 -41.56 -26.94 12.26
N ALA A 216 -41.87 -28.24 12.12
CA ALA A 216 -41.27 -29.10 11.11
C ALA A 216 -41.66 -28.68 9.68
N SER A 217 -42.89 -28.19 9.49
CA SER A 217 -43.40 -27.75 8.19
C SER A 217 -43.02 -26.31 7.83
N VAL A 218 -42.59 -25.51 8.81
CA VAL A 218 -42.29 -24.08 8.66
C VAL A 218 -40.78 -23.86 8.67
N SER A 219 -40.24 -23.33 7.56
CA SER A 219 -38.81 -23.00 7.44
C SER A 219 -38.42 -21.80 8.31
N ALA A 220 -39.22 -20.74 8.27
CA ALA A 220 -39.02 -19.55 9.10
C ALA A 220 -40.30 -18.71 9.26
N LEU A 221 -40.30 -17.86 10.29
CA LEU A 221 -41.31 -16.86 10.58
C LEU A 221 -40.73 -15.46 10.33
N LEU A 222 -41.43 -14.67 9.55
CA LEU A 222 -41.12 -13.27 9.26
C LEU A 222 -42.23 -12.39 9.83
N PHE A 223 -41.88 -11.17 10.21
CA PHE A 223 -42.86 -10.16 10.60
C PHE A 223 -43.16 -9.27 9.40
N ALA A 224 -44.45 -9.06 9.13
CA ALA A 224 -44.89 -8.32 7.95
C ALA A 224 -44.64 -6.81 8.06
N GLU A 225 -44.60 -6.28 9.29
CA GLU A 225 -44.45 -4.85 9.58
C GLU A 225 -43.04 -4.48 10.11
N GLU A 226 -42.83 -3.17 10.29
CA GLU A 226 -41.65 -2.61 10.96
C GLU A 226 -41.65 -2.89 12.47
N GLU A 227 -42.73 -3.43 13.03
CA GLU A 227 -42.82 -3.80 14.44
C GLU A 227 -42.93 -5.32 14.61
N MET A 228 -42.18 -5.85 15.58
CA MET A 228 -42.31 -7.25 15.97
C MET A 228 -43.64 -7.49 16.71
N LEU A 229 -44.16 -8.71 16.62
CA LEU A 229 -45.38 -9.09 17.33
C LEU A 229 -45.23 -8.85 18.84
N GLY A 230 -46.16 -8.09 19.44
CA GLY A 230 -46.20 -7.85 20.88
C GLY A 230 -45.51 -6.59 21.39
N VAL A 231 -44.89 -5.79 20.51
CA VAL A 231 -44.25 -4.51 20.91
C VAL A 231 -45.26 -3.50 21.46
N ARG A 232 -46.46 -3.44 20.85
CA ARG A 232 -47.59 -2.59 21.28
C ARG A 232 -48.52 -3.31 22.27
N GLY A 233 -48.01 -4.32 22.98
CA GLY A 233 -48.75 -5.18 23.90
C GLY A 233 -47.79 -5.82 24.91
N GLU A 234 -47.92 -7.13 25.15
CA GLU A 234 -47.09 -7.85 26.12
C GLU A 234 -45.93 -8.61 25.50
N LEU A 235 -44.80 -7.93 25.29
CA LEU A 235 -43.64 -8.50 24.59
C LEU A 235 -42.98 -9.72 25.28
N LYS A 236 -42.82 -9.70 26.62
CA LYS A 236 -42.09 -10.75 27.34
C LYS A 236 -42.81 -12.12 27.33
N PRO A 237 -44.11 -12.22 27.67
CA PRO A 237 -44.85 -13.49 27.60
C PRO A 237 -44.86 -14.09 26.18
N ILE A 238 -44.97 -13.23 25.16
CA ILE A 238 -44.99 -13.66 23.76
C ILE A 238 -43.65 -14.30 23.36
N ILE A 239 -42.53 -13.70 23.77
CA ILE A 239 -41.19 -14.27 23.52
C ILE A 239 -41.04 -15.65 24.18
N GLU A 240 -41.62 -15.85 25.37
CA GLU A 240 -41.58 -17.15 26.06
C GLU A 240 -42.40 -18.23 25.33
N GLN A 241 -43.54 -17.86 24.73
CA GLN A 241 -44.31 -18.77 23.88
C GLN A 241 -43.51 -19.21 22.63
N PHE A 242 -42.81 -18.28 21.98
CA PHE A 242 -41.92 -18.62 20.86
C PHE A 242 -40.73 -19.48 21.28
N ARG A 243 -40.24 -19.34 22.52
CA ARG A 243 -39.18 -20.21 23.06
C ARG A 243 -39.63 -21.66 23.11
N ASN A 244 -40.90 -21.92 23.46
CA ASN A 244 -41.45 -23.26 23.57
C ASN A 244 -41.71 -23.95 22.22
N ARG A 245 -41.89 -23.19 21.12
CA ARG A 245 -42.21 -23.74 19.79
C ARG A 245 -41.05 -23.76 18.77
N SER A 246 -39.82 -23.42 19.15
CA SER A 246 -38.60 -23.61 18.32
C SER A 246 -38.66 -23.14 16.85
N TYR A 247 -39.53 -22.18 16.48
CA TYR A 247 -39.59 -21.63 15.11
C TYR A 247 -38.43 -20.70 14.80
N ARG A 248 -37.78 -20.85 13.64
CA ARG A 248 -36.76 -19.90 13.17
C ARG A 248 -37.38 -18.55 12.82
N ILE A 249 -36.95 -17.48 13.44
CA ILE A 249 -37.32 -16.10 13.16
C ILE A 249 -36.36 -15.50 12.12
N GLY A 250 -36.90 -14.99 11.03
CA GLY A 250 -36.13 -14.30 10.01
C GLY A 250 -35.93 -12.82 10.35
N TRP A 251 -34.67 -12.39 10.39
CA TRP A 251 -34.29 -11.00 10.59
C TRP A 251 -33.95 -10.34 9.24
N VAL A 252 -34.77 -9.37 8.83
CA VAL A 252 -34.60 -8.66 7.56
C VAL A 252 -33.51 -7.59 7.67
N GLU A 253 -32.46 -7.73 6.85
CA GLU A 253 -31.33 -6.82 6.87
C GLU A 253 -31.68 -5.42 6.32
N PHE A 254 -31.14 -4.37 6.95
CA PHE A 254 -31.34 -2.94 6.63
C PHE A 254 -32.71 -2.36 6.95
N ASN A 255 -33.64 -3.18 7.44
CA ASN A 255 -34.88 -2.69 8.01
C ASN A 255 -34.72 -2.55 9.53
N ILE A 256 -35.06 -1.38 10.07
CA ILE A 256 -35.10 -1.18 11.53
C ILE A 256 -36.44 -1.77 11.97
N GLN A 257 -36.39 -2.87 12.72
CA GLN A 257 -37.59 -3.50 13.28
C GLN A 257 -37.66 -3.25 14.77
N ASP A 258 -38.70 -2.54 15.22
CA ASP A 258 -38.90 -2.24 16.63
C ASP A 258 -39.18 -3.53 17.41
N GLY A 259 -38.53 -3.67 18.57
CA GLY A 259 -38.65 -4.84 19.45
C GLY A 259 -37.73 -6.01 19.14
N ILE A 260 -36.91 -5.95 18.08
CA ILE A 260 -36.06 -7.09 17.68
C ILE A 260 -34.98 -7.44 18.71
N GLU A 261 -34.39 -6.44 19.39
CA GLU A 261 -33.37 -6.65 20.42
C GLU A 261 -33.90 -7.50 21.59
N ALA A 262 -35.17 -7.31 21.97
CA ALA A 262 -35.80 -8.07 23.03
C ALA A 262 -36.00 -9.54 22.61
N TYR A 263 -36.45 -9.78 21.37
CA TYR A 263 -36.55 -11.12 20.79
C TYR A 263 -35.19 -11.82 20.74
N LEU A 264 -34.15 -11.12 20.27
CA LEU A 264 -32.78 -11.64 20.20
C LEU A 264 -32.26 -12.05 21.58
N LYS A 265 -32.45 -11.20 22.60
CA LYS A 265 -32.03 -11.49 23.97
C LYS A 265 -32.78 -12.69 24.57
N GLY A 266 -34.10 -12.73 24.38
CA GLY A 266 -34.97 -13.77 24.95
C GLY A 266 -34.84 -15.15 24.28
N LEU A 267 -34.50 -15.21 22.99
CA LEU A 267 -34.38 -16.46 22.22
C LEU A 267 -32.91 -16.89 21.95
N SER A 268 -31.95 -16.16 22.51
CA SER A 268 -30.51 -16.45 22.38
C SER A 268 -30.12 -17.89 22.77
N ALA A 269 -30.80 -18.48 23.76
CA ALA A 269 -30.53 -19.84 24.23
C ALA A 269 -31.04 -20.95 23.31
N SER A 270 -32.13 -20.72 22.57
CA SER A 270 -32.81 -21.73 21.73
C SER A 270 -32.49 -21.62 20.23
N ARG A 271 -31.58 -20.70 19.86
CA ARG A 271 -30.98 -20.51 18.52
C ARG A 271 -31.93 -20.53 17.29
N PRO A 272 -33.03 -19.78 17.24
CA PRO A 272 -33.92 -19.86 16.10
C PRO A 272 -33.85 -18.60 15.23
N PHE A 273 -32.70 -18.18 14.69
CA PHE A 273 -32.65 -16.97 13.85
C PHE A 273 -31.98 -17.21 12.50
N VAL A 274 -32.55 -16.60 11.46
CA VAL A 274 -31.98 -16.61 10.10
C VAL A 274 -31.91 -15.19 9.57
N ARG A 275 -30.76 -14.81 8.98
CA ARG A 275 -30.65 -13.50 8.33
C ARG A 275 -31.25 -13.56 6.94
N VAL A 276 -32.07 -12.56 6.65
CA VAL A 276 -32.85 -12.44 5.42
C VAL A 276 -32.40 -11.21 4.66
N HIS A 277 -32.02 -11.38 3.40
CA HIS A 277 -31.78 -10.25 2.51
C HIS A 277 -33.03 -9.99 1.69
N SER A 278 -33.52 -8.75 1.68
CA SER A 278 -34.66 -8.31 0.87
C SER A 278 -34.27 -7.05 0.11
N ILE A 279 -34.72 -6.94 -1.14
CA ILE A 279 -34.69 -5.69 -1.91
C ILE A 279 -36.08 -5.08 -1.75
N THR A 280 -36.16 -3.81 -1.33
CA THR A 280 -37.46 -3.17 -1.09
C THR A 280 -38.20 -2.96 -2.41
N ARG A 281 -39.55 -2.96 -2.38
CA ARG A 281 -40.39 -2.70 -3.56
C ARG A 281 -39.97 -1.42 -4.31
N LYS A 282 -39.77 -0.33 -3.57
CA LYS A 282 -39.29 0.96 -4.13
C LYS A 282 -37.95 0.84 -4.87
N GLU A 283 -37.03 0.00 -4.38
CA GLU A 283 -35.74 -0.21 -5.05
C GLU A 283 -35.87 -1.05 -6.32
N VAL A 284 -36.68 -2.12 -6.29
CA VAL A 284 -36.94 -2.98 -7.45
C VAL A 284 -37.53 -2.15 -8.59
N ASP A 285 -38.52 -1.32 -8.28
CA ASP A 285 -39.27 -0.59 -9.31
C ASP A 285 -38.50 0.61 -9.89
N GLN A 286 -37.61 1.27 -9.14
CA GLN A 286 -36.99 2.55 -9.55
C GLN A 286 -35.49 2.49 -9.89
N VAL A 287 -34.75 1.49 -9.42
CA VAL A 287 -33.27 1.52 -9.40
C VAL A 287 -32.63 0.26 -9.94
N TYR A 288 -33.33 -0.88 -9.87
CA TYR A 288 -32.77 -2.19 -10.16
C TYR A 288 -33.34 -2.76 -11.45
N ASN A 289 -32.44 -3.25 -12.30
CA ASN A 289 -32.78 -4.17 -13.38
C ASN A 289 -32.41 -5.61 -12.98
N VAL A 290 -32.88 -6.59 -13.75
CA VAL A 290 -32.62 -8.02 -13.52
C VAL A 290 -31.12 -8.30 -13.24
N ARG A 291 -30.22 -7.79 -14.10
CA ARG A 291 -28.76 -7.99 -13.92
C ARG A 291 -28.22 -7.42 -12.59
N ARG A 292 -28.62 -6.20 -12.22
CA ARG A 292 -28.18 -5.55 -10.97
C ARG A 292 -28.77 -6.26 -9.74
N SER A 293 -30.00 -6.78 -9.84
CA SER A 293 -30.65 -7.59 -8.81
C SER A 293 -29.94 -8.91 -8.62
N VAL A 294 -29.70 -9.68 -9.69
CA VAL A 294 -28.93 -10.94 -9.65
C VAL A 294 -27.56 -10.72 -9.02
N ALA A 295 -26.82 -9.69 -9.46
CA ALA A 295 -25.52 -9.36 -8.87
C ALA A 295 -25.62 -8.98 -7.38
N ARG A 296 -26.71 -8.33 -6.93
CA ARG A 296 -26.94 -8.03 -5.50
C ARG A 296 -27.25 -9.30 -4.70
N TRP A 297 -28.03 -10.24 -5.25
CA TRP A 297 -28.30 -11.53 -4.61
C TRP A 297 -27.04 -12.36 -4.42
N VAL A 298 -26.25 -12.52 -5.49
CA VAL A 298 -24.97 -13.25 -5.42
C VAL A 298 -24.03 -12.60 -4.40
N ARG A 299 -23.92 -11.26 -4.38
CA ARG A 299 -23.12 -10.55 -3.36
C ARG A 299 -23.67 -10.71 -1.94
N ALA A 300 -24.98 -10.75 -1.76
CA ALA A 300 -25.59 -10.98 -0.46
C ALA A 300 -25.16 -12.34 0.12
N VAL A 301 -25.17 -13.38 -0.71
CA VAL A 301 -24.73 -14.72 -0.30
C VAL A 301 -23.20 -14.76 -0.13
N LYS A 302 -22.44 -14.35 -1.15
CA LYS A 302 -20.97 -14.44 -1.20
C LYS A 302 -20.28 -13.59 -0.12
N ASP A 303 -20.65 -12.32 0.00
CA ASP A 303 -19.95 -11.37 0.88
C ASP A 303 -20.50 -11.32 2.29
N ARG A 304 -21.77 -11.72 2.49
CA ARG A 304 -22.44 -11.57 3.79
C ARG A 304 -23.02 -12.86 4.36
N SER A 305 -22.79 -13.98 3.68
CA SER A 305 -23.23 -15.32 4.10
C SER A 305 -24.73 -15.37 4.40
N MET A 306 -25.53 -14.68 3.56
CA MET A 306 -26.99 -14.68 3.65
C MET A 306 -27.54 -16.06 3.28
N LYS A 307 -28.48 -16.54 4.09
CA LYS A 307 -29.13 -17.84 3.88
C LYS A 307 -30.47 -17.75 3.23
N MET A 308 -31.21 -16.69 3.55
CA MET A 308 -32.56 -16.50 3.04
C MET A 308 -32.57 -15.27 2.15
N LEU A 309 -32.94 -15.46 0.89
CA LEU A 309 -33.12 -14.37 -0.07
C LEU A 309 -34.61 -14.18 -0.28
N TYR A 310 -35.14 -13.05 0.17
CA TYR A 310 -36.54 -12.68 -0.02
C TYR A 310 -36.69 -11.95 -1.35
N ILE A 311 -37.03 -12.70 -2.39
CA ILE A 311 -37.13 -12.25 -3.77
C ILE A 311 -38.53 -11.67 -4.01
N ARG A 312 -38.57 -10.40 -4.39
CA ARG A 312 -39.78 -9.74 -4.89
C ARG A 312 -39.83 -9.80 -6.41
N CYS A 313 -41.04 -9.88 -6.96
CA CYS A 313 -41.30 -9.96 -8.40
C CYS A 313 -41.29 -8.56 -9.04
N PHE A 314 -40.93 -8.49 -10.33
CA PHE A 314 -41.06 -7.30 -11.16
C PHE A 314 -42.46 -7.23 -11.77
N PHE A 315 -43.13 -6.08 -11.61
CA PHE A 315 -44.43 -5.79 -12.24
C PHE A 315 -44.31 -4.77 -13.39
N GLN A 316 -43.18 -4.05 -13.46
CA GLN A 316 -42.88 -3.05 -14.47
C GLN A 316 -41.36 -2.97 -14.66
N ASP A 317 -40.90 -2.62 -15.87
CA ASP A 317 -39.51 -2.28 -16.16
C ASP A 317 -39.48 -0.89 -16.82
N ASP A 318 -38.73 0.05 -16.21
CA ASP A 318 -38.62 1.44 -16.67
C ASP A 318 -38.19 1.59 -18.14
N LYS A 319 -37.55 0.55 -18.72
CA LYS A 319 -36.97 0.62 -20.07
C LYS A 319 -37.74 -0.16 -21.12
N LYS A 320 -38.56 -1.15 -20.74
CA LYS A 320 -39.22 -2.07 -21.68
C LYS A 320 -40.56 -2.54 -21.13
N PHE A 321 -41.57 -2.58 -22.01
CA PHE A 321 -42.82 -3.27 -21.71
C PHE A 321 -42.56 -4.78 -21.58
N ILE A 322 -43.08 -5.40 -20.53
CA ILE A 322 -42.94 -6.84 -20.29
C ILE A 322 -44.18 -7.51 -20.88
N GLU A 323 -44.02 -8.31 -21.95
CA GLU A 323 -45.14 -8.97 -22.63
C GLU A 323 -45.79 -10.09 -21.79
N ASN A 324 -45.00 -10.81 -20.98
CA ASN A 324 -45.50 -11.85 -20.10
C ASN A 324 -44.80 -11.78 -18.74
N LEU A 325 -45.53 -11.31 -17.73
CA LEU A 325 -44.99 -11.03 -16.41
C LEU A 325 -44.55 -12.31 -15.68
N VAL A 326 -45.30 -13.40 -15.81
CA VAL A 326 -44.99 -14.69 -15.16
C VAL A 326 -43.68 -15.25 -15.71
N ARG A 327 -43.54 -15.36 -17.03
CA ARG A 327 -42.34 -15.92 -17.67
C ARG A 327 -41.10 -15.07 -17.39
N PHE A 328 -41.24 -13.74 -17.38
CA PHE A 328 -40.16 -12.83 -17.04
C PHE A 328 -39.66 -13.05 -15.60
N ASN A 329 -40.57 -13.19 -14.63
CA ASN A 329 -40.20 -13.43 -13.24
C ASN A 329 -39.63 -14.85 -13.02
N LEU A 330 -40.13 -15.86 -13.73
CA LEU A 330 -39.56 -17.21 -13.70
C LEU A 330 -38.11 -17.21 -14.24
N ASP A 331 -37.85 -16.51 -15.34
CA ASP A 331 -36.49 -16.36 -15.88
C ASP A 331 -35.57 -15.59 -14.92
N TYR A 332 -36.07 -14.55 -14.26
CA TYR A 332 -35.33 -13.84 -13.22
C TYR A 332 -34.93 -14.74 -12.04
N ILE A 333 -35.84 -15.59 -11.56
CA ILE A 333 -35.55 -16.55 -10.49
C ILE A 333 -34.54 -17.60 -10.99
N TYR A 334 -34.72 -18.10 -12.20
CA TYR A 334 -33.79 -19.05 -12.84
C TYR A 334 -32.38 -18.47 -12.99
N GLN A 335 -32.24 -17.26 -13.53
CA GLN A 335 -30.97 -16.55 -13.63
C GLN A 335 -30.32 -16.35 -12.26
N THR A 336 -31.12 -16.05 -11.23
CA THR A 336 -30.63 -15.90 -9.85
C THR A 336 -30.11 -17.24 -9.31
N ALA A 337 -30.85 -18.33 -9.49
CA ALA A 337 -30.46 -19.67 -9.06
C ALA A 337 -29.19 -20.14 -9.79
N GLN A 338 -29.15 -19.99 -11.12
CA GLN A 338 -27.98 -20.35 -11.94
C GLN A 338 -26.74 -19.55 -11.55
N ALA A 339 -26.88 -18.24 -11.29
CA ALA A 339 -25.76 -17.40 -10.86
C ALA A 339 -25.23 -17.83 -9.48
N LEU A 340 -26.11 -18.21 -8.56
CA LEU A 340 -25.70 -18.75 -7.24
C LEU A 340 -25.00 -20.11 -7.37
N GLU A 341 -25.49 -21.00 -8.24
CA GLU A 341 -24.86 -22.29 -8.53
C GLU A 341 -23.48 -22.14 -9.18
N SER A 342 -23.35 -21.22 -10.14
CA SER A 342 -22.06 -20.88 -10.75
C SER A 342 -21.04 -20.32 -9.74
N ALA A 343 -21.51 -19.68 -8.67
CA ALA A 343 -20.69 -19.16 -7.58
C ALA A 343 -20.35 -20.21 -6.50
N GLY A 344 -20.80 -21.47 -6.66
CA GLY A 344 -20.50 -22.58 -5.75
C GLY A 344 -21.54 -22.83 -4.65
N TYR A 345 -22.69 -22.15 -4.68
CA TYR A 345 -23.79 -22.36 -3.74
C TYR A 345 -24.84 -23.32 -4.30
N ARG A 346 -25.73 -23.86 -3.46
CA ARG A 346 -26.82 -24.74 -3.88
C ARG A 346 -28.14 -24.24 -3.33
N ILE A 347 -29.19 -24.26 -4.14
CA ILE A 347 -30.55 -23.94 -3.67
C ILE A 347 -31.06 -25.08 -2.80
N ALA A 348 -31.57 -24.75 -1.61
CA ALA A 348 -32.15 -25.71 -0.69
C ALA A 348 -33.44 -26.32 -1.28
N ARG A 349 -33.49 -27.65 -1.34
CA ARG A 349 -34.67 -28.38 -1.86
C ARG A 349 -35.46 -29.03 -0.73
N ASN A 350 -34.78 -29.56 0.28
CA ASN A 350 -35.39 -30.32 1.36
C ASN A 350 -35.32 -29.59 2.70
N GLU A 351 -36.13 -30.00 3.67
CA GLU A 351 -36.19 -29.41 5.02
C GLU A 351 -34.83 -29.41 5.73
N SER A 352 -34.10 -30.53 5.67
CA SER A 352 -32.77 -30.65 6.26
C SER A 352 -31.77 -29.66 5.66
N GLN A 353 -31.86 -29.37 4.36
CA GLN A 353 -30.99 -28.40 3.67
C GLN A 353 -31.35 -26.96 4.05
N ARG A 354 -32.65 -26.64 4.19
CA ARG A 354 -33.11 -25.33 4.68
C ARG A 354 -32.63 -25.06 6.11
N MET A 355 -32.63 -26.10 6.95
CA MET A 355 -32.23 -26.04 8.36
C MET A 355 -30.72 -26.18 8.60
N HIS A 356 -29.94 -26.50 7.56
CA HIS A 356 -28.50 -26.74 7.69
C HIS A 356 -27.74 -25.45 8.08
N ASP A 357 -27.27 -25.36 9.33
CA ASP A 357 -26.40 -24.26 9.80
C ASP A 357 -25.09 -24.72 10.46
N PRO A 358 -24.02 -24.94 9.66
CA PRO A 358 -22.74 -25.44 10.16
C PRO A 358 -22.00 -24.41 11.02
N ARG A 359 -22.42 -23.14 11.04
CA ARG A 359 -21.80 -22.11 11.91
C ARG A 359 -21.95 -22.46 13.39
N HIS A 360 -22.95 -23.27 13.76
CA HIS A 360 -23.09 -23.78 15.11
C HIS A 360 -21.94 -24.69 15.56
N MET A 361 -21.17 -25.27 14.63
CA MET A 361 -19.99 -26.09 14.91
C MET A 361 -18.86 -25.30 15.58
N VAL A 362 -18.81 -23.98 15.39
CA VAL A 362 -17.79 -23.13 16.04
C VAL A 362 -17.99 -23.13 17.56
N GLY A 363 -19.21 -23.34 18.06
CA GLY A 363 -19.47 -23.45 19.50
C GLY A 363 -19.29 -22.13 20.29
N ARG A 364 -19.70 -22.16 21.57
CA ARG A 364 -19.43 -21.07 22.53
C ARG A 364 -17.99 -21.16 23.02
N MET A 365 -17.37 -20.01 23.28
CA MET A 365 -16.01 -19.95 23.82
C MET A 365 -16.01 -20.31 25.31
N SER A 366 -14.95 -21.02 25.71
CA SER A 366 -14.62 -21.18 27.12
C SER A 366 -14.08 -19.88 27.71
N PRO A 367 -14.27 -19.63 29.02
CA PRO A 367 -13.69 -18.48 29.72
C PRO A 367 -12.16 -18.32 29.50
N PHE A 368 -11.43 -19.44 29.45
CA PHE A 368 -9.98 -19.45 29.23
C PHE A 368 -9.58 -18.92 27.85
N GLU A 369 -10.33 -19.27 26.80
CA GLU A 369 -10.08 -18.77 25.44
C GLU A 369 -10.27 -17.25 25.35
N ILE A 370 -11.34 -16.75 25.99
CA ILE A 370 -11.65 -15.31 26.03
C ILE A 370 -10.55 -14.54 26.74
N VAL A 371 -10.09 -15.03 27.90
CA VAL A 371 -9.00 -14.40 28.67
C VAL A 371 -7.67 -14.46 27.89
N ALA A 372 -7.33 -15.58 27.25
CA ALA A 372 -6.08 -15.73 26.51
C ALA A 372 -6.00 -14.77 25.31
N ILE A 373 -7.08 -14.66 24.51
CA ILE A 373 -7.12 -13.71 23.39
C ILE A 373 -7.18 -12.27 23.91
N GLY A 374 -8.01 -12.00 24.92
CA GLY A 374 -8.12 -10.68 25.55
C GLY A 374 -6.79 -10.17 26.10
N LEU A 375 -6.02 -11.03 26.77
CA LEU A 375 -4.66 -10.74 27.23
C LEU A 375 -3.74 -10.38 26.07
N SER A 376 -3.75 -11.15 24.99
CA SER A 376 -2.91 -10.88 23.82
C SER A 376 -3.22 -9.52 23.17
N LEU A 377 -4.51 -9.16 23.10
CA LEU A 377 -4.95 -7.85 22.63
C LEU A 377 -4.51 -6.72 23.57
N LEU A 378 -4.56 -6.91 24.90
CA LEU A 378 -4.07 -5.93 25.87
C LEU A 378 -2.54 -5.77 25.82
N LEU A 379 -1.80 -6.87 25.66
CA LEU A 379 -0.34 -6.84 25.52
C LEU A 379 0.10 -6.07 24.26
N SER A 380 -0.70 -6.06 23.19
CA SER A 380 -0.40 -5.26 22.00
C SER A 380 -0.29 -3.76 22.29
N LEU A 381 -1.04 -3.25 23.27
CA LEU A 381 -0.95 -1.85 23.72
C LEU A 381 0.39 -1.57 24.41
N LEU A 382 0.90 -2.51 25.22
CA LEU A 382 2.23 -2.38 25.82
C LEU A 382 3.33 -2.39 24.76
N ILE A 383 3.21 -3.22 23.73
CA ILE A 383 4.13 -3.24 22.59
C ILE A 383 4.13 -1.86 21.90
N LEU A 384 2.94 -1.29 21.67
CA LEU A 384 2.82 0.05 21.09
C LEU A 384 3.54 1.10 21.94
N PHE A 385 3.31 1.13 23.25
CA PHE A 385 3.93 2.12 24.15
C PHE A 385 5.45 1.97 24.20
N ARG A 386 5.97 0.74 24.26
CA ARG A 386 7.42 0.47 24.28
C ARG A 386 8.12 0.94 23.02
N ILE A 387 7.50 0.69 21.86
CA ILE A 387 8.10 1.08 20.58
C ILE A 387 7.99 2.60 20.36
N SER A 388 6.91 3.24 20.85
CA SER A 388 6.57 4.63 20.55
C SER A 388 7.20 5.66 21.51
N PHE A 389 6.91 5.59 22.81
CA PHE A 389 7.19 6.66 23.78
C PHE A 389 8.09 6.23 24.94
N PHE A 390 7.96 4.98 25.40
CA PHE A 390 8.61 4.49 26.63
C PHE A 390 9.51 3.28 26.35
N PRO A 391 10.68 3.46 25.70
CA PRO A 391 11.58 2.35 25.38
C PRO A 391 12.15 1.64 26.63
N SER A 392 12.10 2.29 27.80
CA SER A 392 12.56 1.78 29.10
C SER A 392 11.46 1.07 29.92
N LEU A 393 10.35 0.64 29.30
CA LEU A 393 9.33 -0.14 30.02
C LEU A 393 9.91 -1.45 30.56
N ASP A 394 9.78 -1.68 31.86
CA ASP A 394 10.25 -2.91 32.52
C ASP A 394 9.28 -4.08 32.33
N GLU A 395 9.77 -5.30 32.57
CA GLU A 395 8.97 -6.53 32.54
C GLU A 395 7.81 -6.55 33.54
N ARG A 396 7.86 -5.75 34.60
CA ARG A 396 6.78 -5.62 35.61
C ARG A 396 5.45 -5.21 34.97
N TRP A 397 5.48 -4.42 33.91
CA TRP A 397 4.28 -4.01 33.19
C TRP A 397 3.58 -5.16 32.45
N CYS A 398 4.33 -6.19 32.03
CA CYS A 398 3.72 -7.41 31.47
C CYS A 398 2.87 -8.14 32.52
N PHE A 399 3.37 -8.24 33.75
CA PHE A 399 2.62 -8.82 34.87
C PHE A 399 1.42 -7.94 35.27
N ALA A 400 1.56 -6.62 35.23
CA ALA A 400 0.44 -5.71 35.44
C ALA A 400 -0.66 -5.87 34.38
N ALA A 401 -0.30 -5.97 33.09
CA ALA A 401 -1.29 -6.24 32.04
C ALA A 401 -1.97 -7.61 32.20
N PHE A 402 -1.23 -8.62 32.66
CA PHE A 402 -1.79 -9.93 33.01
C PHE A 402 -2.81 -9.83 34.16
N ALA A 403 -2.45 -9.14 35.25
CA ALA A 403 -3.35 -8.91 36.38
C ALA A 403 -4.60 -8.10 35.98
N ILE A 404 -4.43 -7.07 35.15
CA ILE A 404 -5.53 -6.25 34.62
C ILE A 404 -6.47 -7.09 33.74
N ALA A 405 -5.93 -7.98 32.90
CA ALA A 405 -6.75 -8.86 32.06
C ALA A 405 -7.63 -9.78 32.91
N ILE A 406 -7.05 -10.39 33.96
CA ILE A 406 -7.78 -11.27 34.88
C ILE A 406 -8.81 -10.49 35.70
N ALA A 407 -8.42 -9.37 36.31
CA ALA A 407 -9.33 -8.53 37.09
C ALA A 407 -10.46 -7.97 36.22
N GLY A 408 -10.15 -7.52 35.01
CA GLY A 408 -11.13 -7.04 34.04
C GLY A 408 -12.13 -8.11 33.63
N PHE A 409 -11.67 -9.36 33.43
CA PHE A 409 -12.57 -10.48 33.13
C PHE A 409 -13.45 -10.86 34.33
N ALA A 410 -12.94 -10.76 35.56
CA ALA A 410 -13.69 -11.07 36.77
C ALA A 410 -14.75 -10.02 37.12
N LEU A 411 -14.48 -8.74 36.86
CA LEU A 411 -15.33 -7.60 37.27
C LEU A 411 -16.33 -7.16 36.19
N LEU A 412 -16.01 -7.34 34.90
CA LEU A 412 -16.84 -6.85 33.80
C LEU A 412 -17.73 -7.97 33.22
N PRO A 413 -18.92 -7.63 32.69
CA PRO A 413 -19.68 -8.55 31.85
C PRO A 413 -18.82 -9.01 30.66
N THR A 414 -18.90 -10.30 30.32
CA THR A 414 -18.07 -10.92 29.25
C THR A 414 -18.14 -10.17 27.93
N GLN A 415 -19.33 -9.71 27.52
CA GLN A 415 -19.52 -8.92 26.30
C GLN A 415 -18.77 -7.58 26.34
N LEU A 416 -18.75 -6.91 27.50
CA LEU A 416 -18.04 -5.65 27.67
C LEU A 416 -16.52 -5.87 27.66
N PHE A 417 -16.03 -6.95 28.28
CA PHE A 417 -14.62 -7.33 28.21
C PHE A 417 -14.15 -7.58 26.77
N ILE A 418 -14.92 -8.32 25.97
CA ILE A 418 -14.65 -8.57 24.54
C ILE A 418 -14.65 -7.26 23.74
N ALA A 419 -15.59 -6.35 24.02
CA ALA A 419 -15.67 -5.05 23.37
C ALA A 419 -14.44 -4.18 23.66
N VAL A 420 -14.04 -4.06 24.94
CA VAL A 420 -12.91 -3.23 25.37
C VAL A 420 -11.57 -3.79 24.85
N THR A 421 -11.33 -5.08 25.03
CA THR A 421 -10.08 -5.72 24.56
C THR A 421 -9.97 -5.70 23.04
N GLY A 422 -11.08 -5.94 22.32
CA GLY A 422 -11.14 -5.82 20.86
C GLY A 422 -10.84 -4.41 20.36
N LEU A 423 -11.38 -3.37 21.02
CA LEU A 423 -11.10 -1.97 20.68
C LEU A 423 -9.64 -1.60 20.91
N ILE A 424 -9.09 -1.99 22.07
CA ILE A 424 -7.67 -1.75 22.41
C ILE A 424 -6.76 -2.41 21.38
N GLY A 425 -7.00 -3.68 21.06
CA GLY A 425 -6.19 -4.40 20.08
C GLY A 425 -6.30 -3.82 18.67
N ALA A 426 -7.50 -3.39 18.25
CA ALA A 426 -7.69 -2.75 16.94
C ALA A 426 -6.85 -1.48 16.80
N ILE A 427 -6.82 -0.66 17.85
CA ILE A 427 -6.03 0.58 17.90
C ILE A 427 -4.54 0.26 17.99
N ALA A 428 -4.15 -0.61 18.92
CA ALA A 428 -2.76 -0.89 19.20
C ALA A 428 -2.06 -1.56 18.02
N CYS A 429 -2.61 -2.67 17.50
CA CYS A 429 -2.01 -3.42 16.40
C CYS A 429 -1.86 -2.58 15.12
N SER A 430 -2.86 -1.75 14.80
CA SER A 430 -2.81 -0.87 13.61
C SER A 430 -1.74 0.22 13.75
N CYS A 431 -1.54 0.79 14.95
CA CYS A 431 -0.50 1.77 15.21
C CYS A 431 0.90 1.14 15.29
N THR A 432 1.03 -0.05 15.87
CA THR A 432 2.33 -0.71 16.09
C THR A 432 3.05 -0.97 14.77
N GLY A 433 2.33 -1.47 13.75
CA GLY A 433 2.93 -1.73 12.43
C GLY A 433 3.50 -0.47 11.78
N LEU A 434 2.75 0.63 11.83
CA LEU A 434 3.20 1.88 11.21
C LEU A 434 4.38 2.51 11.95
N VAL A 435 4.33 2.59 13.28
CA VAL A 435 5.43 3.13 14.09
C VAL A 435 6.69 2.30 13.92
N TRP A 436 6.58 0.97 13.89
CA TRP A 436 7.71 0.08 13.68
C TRP A 436 8.34 0.27 12.31
N ALA A 437 7.53 0.36 11.25
CA ALA A 437 8.01 0.63 9.89
C ALA A 437 8.75 1.98 9.80
N MET A 438 8.17 3.05 10.37
CA MET A 438 8.80 4.38 10.39
C MET A 438 10.10 4.42 11.20
N LYS A 439 10.18 3.71 12.34
CA LYS A 439 11.40 3.65 13.15
C LYS A 439 12.54 2.92 12.43
N SER A 440 12.21 1.86 11.67
CA SER A 440 13.19 1.11 10.87
C SER A 440 13.87 1.94 9.79
N LEU A 441 13.31 3.09 9.39
CA LEU A 441 13.94 3.99 8.43
C LEU A 441 15.06 4.83 9.05
N ARG A 442 15.12 4.95 10.39
CA ARG A 442 16.08 5.81 11.10
C ARG A 442 17.46 5.18 11.31
N ASP A 443 17.66 3.93 10.90
CA ASP A 443 18.98 3.30 10.98
C ASP A 443 19.95 4.02 10.02
N PRO A 444 21.19 4.34 10.46
CA PRO A 444 22.15 5.16 9.71
C PRO A 444 22.73 4.48 8.45
N GLU A 445 22.27 3.27 8.11
CA GLU A 445 22.73 2.58 6.91
C GLU A 445 22.11 3.20 5.65
N ASN A 446 22.96 3.65 4.73
CA ASN A 446 22.56 4.10 3.39
C ASN A 446 22.01 2.94 2.56
N ARG A 447 20.70 2.66 2.72
CA ARG A 447 19.95 1.64 1.98
C ARG A 447 19.19 2.29 0.81
N SER A 448 19.13 1.58 -0.31
CA SER A 448 18.37 2.02 -1.49
C SER A 448 16.85 1.85 -1.29
N PHE A 449 16.04 2.60 -2.04
CA PHE A 449 14.57 2.51 -2.03
C PHE A 449 14.08 1.06 -2.16
N TRP A 450 14.65 0.29 -3.09
CA TRP A 450 14.27 -1.10 -3.36
C TRP A 450 14.64 -2.08 -2.24
N GLN A 451 15.70 -1.79 -1.47
CA GLN A 451 16.07 -2.59 -0.30
C GLN A 451 15.17 -2.31 0.91
N ILE A 452 14.68 -1.07 1.02
CA ILE A 452 13.80 -0.65 2.12
C ILE A 452 12.37 -1.16 1.91
N LEU A 453 11.87 -1.12 0.67
CA LEU A 453 10.46 -1.34 0.34
C LEU A 453 9.86 -2.65 0.90
N PRO A 454 10.43 -3.85 0.66
CA PRO A 454 9.81 -5.10 1.15
C PRO A 454 9.76 -5.16 2.68
N GLY A 455 10.85 -4.74 3.33
CA GLY A 455 10.93 -4.72 4.79
C GLY A 455 10.00 -3.67 5.41
N PHE A 456 9.80 -2.53 4.76
CA PHE A 456 8.90 -1.48 5.24
C PHE A 456 7.44 -1.94 5.20
N VAL A 457 7.01 -2.46 4.04
CA VAL A 457 5.63 -2.93 3.81
C VAL A 457 5.30 -4.11 4.72
N CYS A 458 6.22 -5.07 4.88
CA CYS A 458 6.01 -6.22 5.76
C CYS A 458 5.83 -5.79 7.23
N ARG A 459 6.69 -4.90 7.73
CA ARG A 459 6.57 -4.35 9.10
C ARG A 459 5.30 -3.55 9.31
N GLN A 460 4.82 -2.86 8.26
CA GLN A 460 3.59 -2.09 8.29
C GLN A 460 2.36 -2.99 8.43
N VAL A 461 2.25 -4.06 7.64
CA VAL A 461 1.03 -4.89 7.53
C VAL A 461 0.96 -6.00 8.56
N LEU A 462 2.09 -6.61 8.92
CA LEU A 462 2.10 -7.83 9.75
C LEU A 462 1.39 -7.62 11.11
N PRO A 463 1.67 -6.58 11.91
CA PRO A 463 0.99 -6.39 13.19
C PRO A 463 -0.51 -6.16 13.05
N SER A 464 -0.94 -5.41 12.03
CA SER A 464 -2.36 -5.19 11.72
C SER A 464 -3.07 -6.49 11.35
N LEU A 465 -2.42 -7.37 10.58
CA LEU A 465 -2.97 -8.67 10.21
C LEU A 465 -3.09 -9.60 11.42
N LEU A 466 -2.04 -9.68 12.26
CA LEU A 466 -2.06 -10.51 13.48
C LEU A 466 -3.14 -10.01 14.46
N GLY A 467 -3.25 -8.69 14.65
CA GLY A 467 -4.32 -8.08 15.44
C GLY A 467 -5.70 -8.36 14.86
N GLY A 468 -5.85 -8.29 13.54
CA GLY A 468 -7.08 -8.64 12.84
C GLY A 468 -7.49 -10.10 13.04
N VAL A 469 -6.53 -11.04 13.06
CA VAL A 469 -6.78 -12.46 13.36
C VAL A 469 -7.19 -12.66 14.82
N LEU A 470 -6.55 -11.99 15.78
CA LEU A 470 -6.96 -12.02 17.19
C LEU A 470 -8.39 -11.51 17.38
N ILE A 471 -8.74 -10.40 16.72
CA ILE A 471 -10.10 -9.84 16.73
C ILE A 471 -11.08 -10.80 16.04
N ALA A 472 -10.76 -11.34 14.86
CA ALA A 472 -11.62 -12.32 14.20
C ALA A 472 -11.81 -13.60 15.05
N GLY A 473 -10.80 -13.97 15.84
CA GLY A 473 -10.82 -15.08 16.79
C GLY A 473 -11.78 -14.85 17.95
N ILE A 474 -11.67 -13.72 18.66
CA ILE A 474 -12.52 -13.40 19.84
C ILE A 474 -13.99 -13.12 19.45
N TYR A 475 -14.24 -12.73 18.19
CA TYR A 475 -15.57 -12.51 17.63
C TYR A 475 -16.05 -13.67 16.73
N SER A 476 -15.54 -14.89 16.94
CA SER A 476 -15.92 -16.06 16.14
C SER A 476 -17.23 -16.74 16.59
N GLU A 477 -17.85 -16.32 17.69
CA GLU A 477 -19.11 -16.90 18.12
C GLU A 477 -20.26 -16.62 17.15
N VAL A 478 -21.23 -17.53 17.12
CA VAL A 478 -22.39 -17.48 16.21
C VAL A 478 -23.15 -16.15 16.32
N GLU A 479 -23.23 -15.55 17.51
CA GLU A 479 -23.92 -14.28 17.75
C GLU A 479 -23.30 -13.13 16.94
N TYR A 480 -21.97 -13.11 16.81
CA TYR A 480 -21.24 -12.10 16.03
C TYR A 480 -21.22 -12.43 14.53
N LEU A 481 -21.10 -13.71 14.17
CA LEU A 481 -21.16 -14.16 12.77
C LEU A 481 -22.53 -13.86 12.14
N LEU A 482 -23.60 -14.00 12.93
CA LEU A 482 -24.97 -13.64 12.56
C LEU A 482 -25.29 -12.15 12.79
N ARG A 483 -24.30 -11.32 13.11
CA ARG A 483 -24.43 -9.87 13.27
C ARG A 483 -25.46 -9.45 14.35
N PHE A 484 -25.80 -10.31 15.30
CA PHE A 484 -26.69 -9.95 16.41
C PHE A 484 -26.01 -8.93 17.33
N GLU A 485 -24.73 -9.16 17.61
CA GLU A 485 -23.85 -8.16 18.22
C GLU A 485 -22.85 -7.65 17.18
N GLN A 486 -22.56 -6.36 17.21
CA GLN A 486 -21.63 -5.70 16.31
C GLN A 486 -20.43 -5.15 17.09
N PHE A 487 -19.32 -4.93 16.38
CA PHE A 487 -18.14 -4.33 16.97
C PHE A 487 -18.45 -2.93 17.52
N ARG A 488 -18.44 -2.79 18.86
CA ARG A 488 -18.71 -1.53 19.55
C ARG A 488 -17.48 -0.62 19.48
N GLY A 489 -17.70 0.67 19.20
CA GLY A 489 -16.61 1.66 19.14
C GLY A 489 -15.89 1.73 17.80
N ILE A 490 -16.51 1.30 16.69
CA ILE A 490 -15.87 1.33 15.36
C ILE A 490 -15.39 2.75 14.97
N LYS A 491 -16.13 3.82 15.32
CA LYS A 491 -15.69 5.20 15.07
C LYS A 491 -14.41 5.56 15.85
N LEU A 492 -14.28 5.10 17.10
CA LEU A 492 -13.07 5.31 17.91
C LEU A 492 -11.88 4.55 17.31
N ALA A 493 -12.10 3.31 16.86
CA ALA A 493 -11.09 2.52 16.16
C ALA A 493 -10.63 3.17 14.83
N PHE A 494 -11.43 4.06 14.25
CA PHE A 494 -11.07 4.81 13.05
C PHE A 494 -10.30 6.10 13.36
N ILE A 495 -10.69 6.83 14.43
CA ILE A 495 -10.16 8.16 14.74
C ILE A 495 -8.88 8.08 15.57
N LEU A 496 -8.86 7.28 16.65
CA LEU A 496 -7.74 7.25 17.60
C LEU A 496 -6.42 6.83 16.95
N PRO A 497 -6.35 5.84 16.04
CA PRO A 497 -5.09 5.51 15.39
C PRO A 497 -4.55 6.64 14.52
N LEU A 498 -5.42 7.38 13.81
CA LEU A 498 -5.03 8.53 12.99
C LEU A 498 -4.43 9.64 13.86
N LEU A 499 -5.06 9.94 15.00
CA LEU A 499 -4.56 10.92 15.96
C LEU A 499 -3.23 10.49 16.56
N PHE A 500 -3.14 9.23 17.04
CA PHE A 500 -1.93 8.70 17.65
C PHE A 500 -0.73 8.76 16.70
N THR A 501 -0.91 8.28 15.47
CA THR A 501 0.16 8.26 14.46
C THR A 501 0.52 9.64 13.95
N GLY A 502 -0.46 10.54 13.79
CA GLY A 502 -0.22 11.94 13.46
C GLY A 502 0.60 12.66 14.54
N LEU A 503 0.21 12.53 15.81
CA LEU A 503 0.95 13.12 16.95
C LEU A 503 2.37 12.56 17.05
N TRP A 504 2.53 11.24 16.89
CA TRP A 504 3.84 10.61 16.91
C TRP A 504 4.71 11.09 15.73
N ALA A 505 4.15 11.15 14.51
CA ALA A 505 4.86 11.59 13.32
C ALA A 505 5.26 13.08 13.38
N LEU A 506 4.42 13.95 13.96
CA LEU A 506 4.75 15.36 14.21
C LEU A 506 5.89 15.52 15.21
N ARG A 507 5.90 14.75 16.30
CA ARG A 507 7.03 14.72 17.25
C ARG A 507 8.31 14.19 16.59
N ALA A 508 8.16 13.17 15.75
CA ALA A 508 9.23 12.47 15.07
C ALA A 508 9.93 13.27 13.97
N TYR A 509 9.15 13.96 13.12
CA TYR A 509 9.64 14.60 11.88
C TYR A 509 9.34 16.11 11.83
N GLY A 510 8.29 16.57 12.52
CA GLY A 510 7.78 17.93 12.45
C GLY A 510 8.44 18.95 13.39
N ARG A 511 9.57 18.61 14.05
CA ARG A 511 10.23 19.42 15.09
C ARG A 511 9.30 19.82 16.27
N GLY A 512 8.18 19.10 16.48
CA GLY A 512 7.24 19.29 17.60
C GLY A 512 5.88 19.91 17.21
N ILE A 513 4.92 19.84 18.14
CA ILE A 513 3.55 20.39 17.97
C ILE A 513 3.54 21.91 18.20
N PHE A 514 4.23 22.38 19.24
CA PHE A 514 4.26 23.80 19.62
C PHE A 514 5.07 24.69 18.65
N THR A 515 6.06 24.11 17.98
CA THR A 515 6.83 24.81 16.93
C THR A 515 6.01 25.05 15.67
N LEU A 516 4.91 24.31 15.45
CA LEU A 516 3.99 24.52 14.34
C LEU A 516 3.12 25.77 14.55
N LEU A 517 2.71 26.06 15.80
CA LEU A 517 1.93 27.26 16.16
C LEU A 517 2.75 28.56 16.03
N HIS A 518 4.07 28.48 16.20
CA HIS A 518 4.96 29.65 16.14
C HIS A 518 5.53 29.93 14.75
N ARG A 519 5.14 29.15 13.72
CA ARG A 519 5.54 29.43 12.34
C ARG A 519 4.52 30.33 11.65
N PRO A 520 4.98 31.32 10.84
CA PRO A 520 4.07 32.05 9.98
C PRO A 520 3.35 31.06 9.07
N VAL A 521 2.03 31.21 9.01
CA VAL A 521 1.12 30.30 8.30
C VAL A 521 1.40 30.40 6.80
N ASN A 522 2.08 29.40 6.24
CA ASN A 522 2.34 29.32 4.81
C ASN A 522 1.04 28.87 4.10
N PRO A 523 0.60 29.52 3.00
CA PRO A 523 -0.61 29.12 2.25
C PRO A 523 -0.65 27.64 1.90
N ILE A 524 0.50 27.04 1.58
CA ILE A 524 0.64 25.61 1.27
C ILE A 524 0.35 24.75 2.53
N GLY A 525 0.80 25.21 3.70
CA GLY A 525 0.53 24.55 4.98
C GLY A 525 -0.96 24.54 5.34
N VAL A 526 -1.66 25.67 5.10
CA VAL A 526 -3.12 25.76 5.28
C VAL A 526 -3.83 24.82 4.34
N PHE A 527 -3.50 24.86 3.05
CA PHE A 527 -4.09 23.98 2.04
C PHE A 527 -3.92 22.50 2.41
N MET A 528 -2.73 22.09 2.85
CA MET A 528 -2.45 20.72 3.28
C MET A 528 -3.25 20.32 4.53
N LEU A 529 -3.41 21.24 5.49
CA LEU A 529 -4.22 21.01 6.69
C LEU A 529 -5.72 20.92 6.36
N SER A 530 -6.21 21.79 5.48
CA SER A 530 -7.58 21.78 4.96
C SER A 530 -7.87 20.51 4.16
N ALA A 531 -6.95 20.07 3.31
CA ALA A 531 -7.07 18.81 2.57
C ALA A 531 -7.08 17.59 3.49
N LEU A 532 -6.25 17.59 4.54
CA LEU A 532 -6.26 16.55 5.57
C LEU A 532 -7.58 16.52 6.35
N ALA A 533 -8.07 17.69 6.78
CA ALA A 533 -9.33 17.81 7.50
C ALA A 533 -10.52 17.36 6.63
N ALA A 534 -10.60 17.85 5.39
CA ALA A 534 -11.63 17.46 4.43
C ALA A 534 -11.58 15.95 4.12
N GLY A 535 -10.37 15.40 3.89
CA GLY A 535 -10.18 13.97 3.65
C GLY A 535 -10.59 13.11 4.84
N THR A 536 -10.28 13.56 6.07
CA THR A 536 -10.67 12.86 7.31
C THR A 536 -12.18 12.94 7.55
N ILE A 537 -12.81 14.10 7.32
CA ILE A 537 -14.27 14.27 7.43
C ILE A 537 -14.99 13.40 6.41
N LEU A 538 -14.57 13.43 5.13
CA LEU A 538 -15.15 12.60 4.08
C LEU A 538 -14.95 11.11 4.37
N TYR A 539 -13.78 10.74 4.91
CA TYR A 539 -13.50 9.38 5.37
C TYR A 539 -14.46 8.94 6.48
N LEU A 540 -14.75 9.81 7.45
CA LEU A 540 -15.68 9.54 8.56
C LEU A 540 -17.13 9.46 8.10
N LEU A 541 -17.57 10.37 7.23
CA LEU A 541 -18.93 10.37 6.66
C LEU A 541 -19.21 9.14 5.79
N ARG A 542 -18.15 8.59 5.15
CA ARG A 542 -18.22 7.33 4.39
C ARG A 542 -17.91 6.09 5.22
N SER A 543 -17.48 6.20 6.48
CA SER A 543 -17.16 5.06 7.34
C SER A 543 -18.21 4.83 8.42
N GLY A 544 -18.80 3.63 8.44
CA GLY A 544 -19.76 3.23 9.46
C GLY A 544 -20.86 2.35 8.89
N ASN A 545 -21.82 2.00 9.74
CA ASN A 545 -22.96 1.14 9.38
C ASN A 545 -24.06 1.88 8.60
N VAL A 546 -24.07 3.21 8.64
CA VAL A 546 -25.01 4.06 7.91
C VAL A 546 -24.17 5.02 7.09
N THR A 547 -24.16 4.83 5.77
CA THR A 547 -23.43 5.70 4.85
C THR A 547 -24.37 6.82 4.43
N PHE A 548 -24.04 8.06 4.79
CA PHE A 548 -24.86 9.24 4.45
C PHE A 548 -24.70 9.66 2.98
N LEU A 549 -23.65 9.18 2.30
CA LEU A 549 -23.34 9.49 0.91
C LEU A 549 -23.51 8.24 0.03
N LYS A 550 -24.46 8.28 -0.91
CA LYS A 550 -24.61 7.23 -1.93
C LYS A 550 -23.38 7.23 -2.87
N PRO A 551 -22.88 6.05 -3.29
CA PRO A 551 -21.83 5.96 -4.32
C PRO A 551 -22.29 6.57 -5.65
N SER A 552 -21.37 7.14 -6.42
CA SER A 552 -21.65 7.58 -7.79
C SER A 552 -21.74 6.40 -8.76
N GLU A 553 -22.39 6.57 -9.90
CA GLU A 553 -22.52 5.52 -10.92
C GLU A 553 -21.16 5.05 -11.47
N ILE A 554 -20.21 5.98 -11.62
CA ILE A 554 -18.83 5.67 -12.02
C ILE A 554 -18.13 4.81 -10.96
N GLU A 555 -18.36 5.11 -9.67
CA GLU A 555 -17.82 4.32 -8.57
C GLU A 555 -18.39 2.90 -8.60
N ASP A 556 -19.70 2.73 -8.84
CA ASP A 556 -20.35 1.43 -8.95
C ASP A 556 -19.88 0.62 -10.18
N MET A 557 -19.66 1.28 -11.34
CA MET A 557 -19.08 0.62 -12.52
C MET A 557 -17.65 0.14 -12.24
N PHE A 558 -16.81 1.00 -11.65
CA PHE A 558 -15.44 0.63 -11.29
C PHE A 558 -15.40 -0.49 -10.24
N ARG A 559 -16.33 -0.48 -9.28
CA ARG A 559 -16.49 -1.55 -8.30
C ARG A 559 -16.84 -2.88 -8.97
N THR A 560 -17.77 -2.87 -9.92
CA THR A 560 -18.18 -4.06 -10.67
C THR A 560 -17.03 -4.61 -11.52
N PHE A 561 -16.26 -3.72 -12.17
CA PHE A 561 -15.06 -4.09 -12.91
C PHE A 561 -14.02 -4.78 -12.01
N LEU A 562 -13.74 -4.21 -10.84
CA LEU A 562 -12.82 -4.83 -9.88
C LEU A 562 -13.36 -6.15 -9.34
N GLU A 563 -14.66 -6.30 -9.10
CA GLU A 563 -15.27 -7.55 -8.61
C GLU A 563 -15.19 -8.68 -9.66
N ASN A 564 -15.32 -8.35 -10.95
CA ASN A 564 -15.24 -9.34 -12.03
C ASN A 564 -13.80 -9.81 -12.29
N ILE A 565 -12.81 -8.93 -12.13
CA ILE A 565 -11.38 -9.28 -12.32
C ILE A 565 -10.80 -9.89 -11.05
N LEU A 566 -11.07 -9.27 -9.90
CA LEU A 566 -10.56 -9.66 -8.60
C LEU A 566 -11.71 -10.28 -7.82
N VAL A 567 -11.72 -11.61 -7.75
CA VAL A 567 -12.70 -12.46 -7.04
C VAL A 567 -13.21 -11.83 -5.73
N ALA A 568 -12.34 -11.15 -4.99
CA ALA A 568 -12.69 -10.27 -3.88
C ALA A 568 -12.16 -8.84 -4.09
N ARG A 569 -13.07 -7.87 -4.07
CA ARG A 569 -12.77 -6.44 -4.26
C ARG A 569 -11.93 -5.85 -3.11
N PRO A 570 -10.77 -5.25 -3.39
CA PRO A 570 -10.02 -4.55 -2.35
C PRO A 570 -10.75 -3.29 -1.87
N ARG A 571 -10.46 -2.86 -0.64
CA ARG A 571 -11.00 -1.58 -0.14
C ARG A 571 -10.25 -0.43 -0.81
N ASN A 572 -10.99 0.51 -1.42
CA ASN A 572 -10.41 1.68 -2.10
C ASN A 572 -9.39 2.44 -1.25
N LYS A 573 -9.61 2.47 0.07
CA LYS A 573 -8.75 3.18 1.03
C LYS A 573 -7.36 2.56 1.18
N GLU A 574 -7.24 1.25 0.98
CA GLU A 574 -5.98 0.53 1.08
C GLU A 574 -5.10 0.82 -0.14
N PHE A 575 -5.63 0.58 -1.34
CA PHE A 575 -4.83 0.64 -2.57
C PHE A 575 -4.71 2.04 -3.20
N LEU A 576 -5.65 2.97 -2.98
CA LEU A 576 -5.57 4.32 -3.55
C LEU A 576 -4.88 5.32 -2.61
N ILE A 577 -4.96 5.11 -1.30
CA ILE A 577 -4.51 6.09 -0.30
C ILE A 577 -3.40 5.49 0.58
N GLY A 578 -3.70 4.42 1.31
CA GLY A 578 -2.83 3.87 2.35
C GLY A 578 -1.45 3.44 1.85
N TYR A 579 -1.40 2.47 0.92
CA TYR A 579 -0.14 1.95 0.39
C TYR A 579 0.58 2.92 -0.56
N PRO A 580 -0.10 3.69 -1.44
CA PRO A 580 0.57 4.74 -2.19
C PRO A 580 1.24 5.77 -1.28
N ALA A 581 0.59 6.19 -0.19
CA ALA A 581 1.18 7.10 0.78
C ALA A 581 2.43 6.52 1.46
N SER A 582 2.52 5.20 1.66
CA SER A 582 3.71 4.59 2.27
C SER A 582 4.92 4.61 1.32
N LEU A 583 4.70 4.42 0.02
CA LEU A 583 5.76 4.54 -0.97
C LEU A 583 6.23 5.99 -1.12
N LEU A 584 5.29 6.94 -1.13
CA LEU A 584 5.59 8.38 -1.11
C LEU A 584 6.35 8.78 0.16
N PHE A 585 6.01 8.20 1.31
CA PHE A 585 6.71 8.44 2.56
C PHE A 585 8.19 8.05 2.46
N ILE A 586 8.49 6.84 1.97
CA ILE A 586 9.88 6.39 1.76
C ILE A 586 10.60 7.33 0.78
N PHE A 587 9.92 7.70 -0.31
CA PHE A 587 10.48 8.59 -1.34
C PHE A 587 10.88 9.97 -0.79
N PHE A 588 10.01 10.62 -0.04
CA PHE A 588 10.31 11.93 0.57
C PHE A 588 11.28 11.82 1.76
N TYR A 589 11.24 10.71 2.51
CA TYR A 589 12.18 10.45 3.60
C TYR A 589 13.63 10.34 3.10
N LEU A 590 13.87 9.55 2.05
CA LEU A 590 15.19 9.39 1.43
C LEU A 590 15.74 10.71 0.87
N ARG A 591 14.86 11.66 0.56
CA ARG A 591 15.20 13.01 0.04
C ARG A 591 15.25 14.09 1.13
N ARG A 592 15.20 13.70 2.40
CA ARG A 592 15.26 14.61 3.57
C ARG A 592 14.19 15.72 3.59
N ASN A 593 13.06 15.54 2.87
CA ASN A 593 11.93 16.45 2.92
C ASN A 593 10.95 16.03 4.03
N PHE A 594 11.24 16.47 5.26
CA PHE A 594 10.50 16.05 6.44
C PHE A 594 9.15 16.75 6.64
N THR A 595 8.85 17.81 5.87
CA THR A 595 7.64 18.65 6.06
C THR A 595 6.35 17.90 5.73
N ILE A 596 6.37 17.05 4.70
CA ILE A 596 5.17 16.35 4.19
C ILE A 596 4.96 14.99 4.91
N LEU A 597 5.99 14.47 5.57
CA LEU A 597 5.96 13.14 6.19
C LEU A 597 4.85 12.94 7.24
N PRO A 598 4.55 13.89 8.15
CA PRO A 598 3.45 13.72 9.10
C PRO A 598 2.09 13.55 8.42
N LEU A 599 1.86 14.26 7.31
CA LEU A 599 0.63 14.13 6.54
C LEU A 599 0.52 12.74 5.88
N LEU A 600 1.61 12.29 5.26
CA LEU A 600 1.66 10.96 4.64
C LEU A 600 1.48 9.85 5.67
N ALA A 601 2.01 10.00 6.89
CA ALA A 601 1.81 9.04 7.97
C ALA A 601 0.32 8.85 8.33
N VAL A 602 -0.48 9.94 8.34
CA VAL A 602 -1.93 9.85 8.59
C VAL A 602 -2.63 9.10 7.46
N PHE A 603 -2.29 9.38 6.20
CA PHE A 603 -2.86 8.65 5.06
C PHE A 603 -2.47 7.18 5.04
N MET A 604 -1.22 6.86 5.41
CA MET A 604 -0.77 5.47 5.58
C MET A 604 -1.58 4.75 6.67
N GLN A 605 -1.91 5.45 7.76
CA GLN A 605 -2.69 4.88 8.85
C GLN A 605 -4.13 4.58 8.42
N MET A 606 -4.74 5.37 7.52
CA MET A 606 -6.06 5.03 6.95
C MET A 606 -6.07 3.66 6.28
N GLY A 607 -4.97 3.27 5.62
CA GLY A 607 -4.82 1.92 5.05
C GLY A 607 -4.79 0.84 6.14
N GLN A 608 -4.02 1.04 7.21
CA GLN A 608 -3.89 0.05 8.29
C GLN A 608 -5.18 -0.14 9.09
N VAL A 609 -5.90 0.95 9.35
CA VAL A 609 -7.24 0.88 9.96
C VAL A 609 -8.20 0.09 9.06
N SER A 610 -8.11 0.25 7.74
CA SER A 610 -8.93 -0.53 6.79
C SER A 610 -8.63 -2.03 6.83
N VAL A 611 -7.36 -2.42 6.98
CA VAL A 611 -6.96 -3.84 7.11
C VAL A 611 -7.61 -4.47 8.35
N VAL A 612 -7.49 -3.81 9.51
CA VAL A 612 -8.12 -4.30 10.75
C VAL A 612 -9.65 -4.31 10.62
N ASN A 613 -10.23 -3.24 10.06
CA ASN A 613 -11.67 -3.14 9.87
C ASN A 613 -12.23 -4.22 8.92
N SER A 614 -11.47 -4.63 7.90
CA SER A 614 -11.85 -5.76 7.03
C SER A 614 -12.02 -7.06 7.82
N MET A 615 -11.26 -7.25 8.90
CA MET A 615 -11.38 -8.39 9.82
C MET A 615 -12.51 -8.20 10.87
N CYS A 616 -12.94 -6.97 11.13
CA CYS A 616 -14.10 -6.65 11.98
C CYS A 616 -15.45 -6.91 11.30
N HIS A 617 -15.48 -7.20 10.00
CA HIS A 617 -16.70 -7.62 9.29
C HIS A 617 -16.92 -9.13 9.46
N PHE A 618 -17.37 -9.54 10.65
CA PHE A 618 -17.47 -10.95 11.06
C PHE A 618 -18.43 -11.80 10.22
N HIS A 619 -19.37 -11.19 9.52
CA HIS A 619 -20.32 -11.90 8.64
C HIS A 619 -19.76 -12.22 7.25
N THR A 620 -18.66 -11.56 6.85
CA THR A 620 -17.96 -11.85 5.59
C THR A 620 -17.04 -13.05 5.78
N PRO A 621 -17.04 -14.02 4.86
CA PRO A 621 -16.15 -15.17 4.93
C PRO A 621 -14.67 -14.78 5.12
N LEU A 622 -13.97 -15.50 6.00
CA LEU A 622 -12.61 -15.18 6.39
C LEU A 622 -11.65 -15.18 5.20
N GLN A 623 -11.77 -16.16 4.30
CA GLN A 623 -10.94 -16.26 3.10
C GLN A 623 -11.12 -15.06 2.18
N LEU A 624 -12.37 -14.59 2.01
CA LEU A 624 -12.65 -13.40 1.21
C LEU A 624 -12.02 -12.16 1.84
N SER A 625 -12.12 -11.99 3.17
CA SER A 625 -11.47 -10.86 3.86
C SER A 625 -9.95 -10.86 3.71
N LEU A 626 -9.30 -12.03 3.82
CA LEU A 626 -7.85 -12.16 3.58
C LEU A 626 -7.48 -11.84 2.13
N LEU A 627 -8.25 -12.34 1.16
CA LEU A 627 -8.04 -12.06 -0.26
C LEU A 627 -8.21 -10.56 -0.58
N ARG A 628 -9.17 -9.87 0.06
CA ARG A 628 -9.34 -8.41 -0.08
C ARG A 628 -8.11 -7.65 0.40
N ILE A 629 -7.55 -8.03 1.55
CA ILE A 629 -6.33 -7.42 2.11
C ILE A 629 -5.14 -7.67 1.18
N PHE A 630 -4.99 -8.90 0.66
CA PHE A 630 -3.94 -9.23 -0.29
C PHE A 630 -4.07 -8.41 -1.59
N ASN A 631 -5.28 -8.34 -2.15
CA ASN A 631 -5.57 -7.53 -3.34
C ASN A 631 -5.34 -6.04 -3.11
N GLY A 632 -5.66 -5.53 -1.91
CA GLY A 632 -5.40 -4.16 -1.52
C GLY A 632 -3.90 -3.85 -1.48
N LEU A 633 -3.10 -4.80 -0.98
CA LEU A 633 -1.66 -4.68 -0.83
C LEU A 633 -0.92 -4.58 -2.16
N TRP A 634 -1.04 -5.59 -3.03
CA TRP A 634 -0.23 -5.61 -4.26
C TRP A 634 -0.64 -4.50 -5.23
N LEU A 635 -1.95 -4.24 -5.35
CA LEU A 635 -2.47 -3.19 -6.21
C LEU A 635 -2.11 -1.80 -5.66
N GLY A 636 -2.09 -1.65 -4.33
CA GLY A 636 -1.64 -0.43 -3.67
C GLY A 636 -0.15 -0.15 -3.85
N VAL A 637 0.69 -1.19 -3.81
CA VAL A 637 2.12 -1.07 -4.13
C VAL A 637 2.30 -0.69 -5.60
N ALA A 638 1.56 -1.30 -6.53
CA ALA A 638 1.63 -0.97 -7.95
C ALA A 638 1.23 0.49 -8.24
N VAL A 639 0.11 0.95 -7.66
CA VAL A 639 -0.34 2.36 -7.77
C VAL A 639 0.67 3.30 -7.12
N GLY A 640 1.23 2.94 -5.96
CA GLY A 640 2.27 3.73 -5.30
C GLY A 640 3.55 3.86 -6.12
N LEU A 641 4.00 2.78 -6.78
CA LEU A 641 5.16 2.81 -7.67
C LEU A 641 4.91 3.70 -8.88
N ALA A 642 3.71 3.62 -9.48
CA ALA A 642 3.31 4.52 -10.55
C ALA A 642 3.29 5.99 -10.10
N ALA A 643 2.78 6.28 -8.90
CA ALA A 643 2.78 7.64 -8.34
C ALA A 643 4.20 8.17 -8.10
N VAL A 644 5.10 7.34 -7.55
CA VAL A 644 6.52 7.70 -7.38
C VAL A 644 7.19 7.97 -8.72
N LEU A 645 6.92 7.13 -9.73
CA LEU A 645 7.45 7.31 -11.09
C LEU A 645 6.94 8.62 -11.71
N ILE A 646 5.64 8.89 -11.63
CA ILE A 646 5.03 10.13 -12.14
C ILE A 646 5.63 11.34 -11.42
N LEU A 647 5.78 11.32 -10.10
CA LEU A 647 6.40 12.44 -9.37
C LEU A 647 7.89 12.62 -9.72
N ALA A 648 8.62 11.53 -9.93
CA ALA A 648 10.00 11.60 -10.38
C ALA A 648 10.08 12.22 -11.80
N LEU A 649 9.19 11.83 -12.71
CA LEU A 649 9.08 12.38 -14.07
C LEU A 649 8.60 13.85 -14.08
N LEU A 650 7.58 14.20 -13.31
CA LEU A 650 7.09 15.57 -13.21
C LEU A 650 8.17 16.50 -12.66
N ARG A 651 8.92 16.07 -11.63
CA ARG A 651 10.05 16.86 -11.12
C ARG A 651 11.16 17.02 -12.16
N LEU A 652 11.42 15.98 -12.96
CA LEU A 652 12.35 16.06 -14.09
C LEU A 652 11.91 17.06 -15.16
N VAL A 653 10.61 17.21 -15.37
CA VAL A 653 10.04 18.14 -16.36
C VAL A 653 9.91 19.57 -15.81
N VAL A 654 9.73 19.76 -14.49
CA VAL A 654 9.53 21.07 -13.85
C VAL A 654 10.83 21.77 -13.42
N MET A 655 11.89 21.03 -13.10
CA MET A 655 13.19 21.61 -12.70
C MET A 655 14.09 22.22 -13.81
N PRO A 656 13.96 21.93 -15.11
CA PRO A 656 14.71 22.67 -16.13
C PRO A 656 14.13 24.10 -16.22
N GLY A 657 14.69 25.02 -15.45
CA GLY A 657 14.29 26.44 -15.38
C GLY A 657 14.19 27.04 -13.98
N SER A 658 14.40 26.27 -12.91
CA SER A 658 14.49 26.82 -11.54
C SER A 658 15.86 27.47 -11.28
N ASP A 659 15.90 28.49 -10.41
CA ASP A 659 17.16 29.11 -9.96
C ASP A 659 18.15 28.04 -9.50
N LYS A 660 19.32 28.04 -10.14
CA LYS A 660 20.39 27.09 -9.84
C LYS A 660 21.02 27.44 -8.50
N GLN A 661 21.33 26.42 -7.72
CA GLN A 661 22.13 26.62 -6.50
C GLN A 661 23.58 26.82 -6.91
N LYS A 662 24.31 27.67 -6.16
CA LYS A 662 25.77 27.85 -6.27
C LYS A 662 26.52 26.57 -5.88
N THR A 663 26.38 25.55 -6.71
CA THR A 663 26.90 24.20 -6.52
C THR A 663 27.57 23.75 -7.81
N VAL A 664 28.79 23.22 -7.67
CA VAL A 664 29.55 22.59 -8.76
C VAL A 664 29.59 21.08 -8.54
N LEU A 665 29.14 20.32 -9.54
CA LEU A 665 29.20 18.86 -9.53
C LEU A 665 30.45 18.39 -10.28
N LEU A 666 31.34 17.68 -9.58
CA LEU A 666 32.54 17.09 -10.13
C LEU A 666 32.30 15.66 -10.61
N LEU A 667 32.58 15.42 -11.89
CA LEU A 667 32.50 14.11 -12.53
C LEU A 667 33.90 13.63 -12.91
N GLY A 668 34.24 12.38 -12.58
CA GLY A 668 35.53 11.78 -12.95
C GLY A 668 35.72 10.41 -12.33
N TYR A 669 36.82 9.72 -12.60
CA TYR A 669 37.06 8.35 -12.12
C TYR A 669 37.53 8.30 -10.65
N PHE A 670 36.81 8.99 -9.76
CA PHE A 670 37.18 9.16 -8.35
C PHE A 670 36.70 8.01 -7.44
N GLY A 671 37.50 7.71 -6.43
CA GLY A 671 37.32 6.68 -5.41
C GLY A 671 37.78 5.28 -5.81
N PHE A 672 38.47 5.15 -6.94
CA PHE A 672 38.97 3.85 -7.42
C PHE A 672 40.44 3.59 -7.07
N GLY A 673 41.07 4.51 -6.33
CA GLY A 673 42.45 4.38 -5.87
C GLY A 673 43.51 4.78 -6.90
N ASN A 674 43.12 5.42 -8.02
CA ASN A 674 44.07 6.00 -8.98
C ASN A 674 44.53 7.37 -8.48
N LEU A 675 45.73 7.42 -7.88
CA LEU A 675 46.26 8.61 -7.23
C LEU A 675 46.34 9.83 -8.18
N GLY A 676 46.51 9.61 -9.48
CA GLY A 676 46.50 10.68 -10.47
C GLY A 676 45.14 11.38 -10.59
N ASP A 677 44.05 10.61 -10.76
CA ASP A 677 42.70 11.18 -10.84
C ASP A 677 42.27 11.76 -9.48
N GLU A 678 42.73 11.17 -8.37
CA GLU A 678 42.50 11.73 -7.03
C GLU A 678 43.16 13.12 -6.87
N LEU A 679 44.38 13.30 -7.36
CA LEU A 679 45.10 14.57 -7.31
C LEU A 679 44.37 15.68 -8.10
N LEU A 680 43.77 15.34 -9.25
CA LEU A 680 43.08 16.31 -10.10
C LEU A 680 41.88 16.95 -9.41
N TRP A 681 40.98 16.15 -8.81
CA TRP A 681 39.82 16.71 -8.12
C TRP A 681 40.21 17.40 -6.82
N GLN A 682 41.23 16.92 -6.10
CA GLN A 682 41.72 17.55 -4.87
C GLN A 682 42.28 18.94 -5.17
N THR A 683 43.16 19.04 -6.17
CA THR A 683 43.78 20.31 -6.59
C THR A 683 42.71 21.30 -7.06
N PHE A 684 41.78 20.85 -7.91
CA PHE A 684 40.68 21.68 -8.39
C PHE A 684 39.76 22.14 -7.25
N THR A 685 39.34 21.22 -6.37
CA THR A 685 38.42 21.53 -5.26
C THR A 685 39.04 22.50 -4.27
N ARG A 686 40.33 22.31 -3.91
CA ARG A 686 41.05 23.20 -3.00
C ARG A 686 41.09 24.63 -3.55
N ARG A 687 41.57 24.79 -4.79
CA ARG A 687 41.63 26.10 -5.47
C ARG A 687 40.26 26.75 -5.63
N PHE A 688 39.27 25.97 -6.07
CA PHE A 688 37.93 26.49 -6.32
C PHE A 688 37.25 26.97 -5.02
N LEU A 689 37.41 26.24 -3.91
CA LEU A 689 36.86 26.64 -2.62
C LEU A 689 37.59 27.82 -1.96
N GLU A 690 38.88 28.01 -2.26
CA GLU A 690 39.67 29.20 -1.87
C GLU A 690 39.16 30.46 -2.58
N ASP A 691 38.88 30.36 -3.89
CA ASP A 691 38.42 31.50 -4.70
C ASP A 691 36.94 31.84 -4.50
N PHE A 692 36.09 30.83 -4.27
CA PHE A 692 34.63 30.99 -4.25
C PHE A 692 34.01 30.57 -2.91
N ALA A 693 33.96 31.51 -1.96
CA ALA A 693 33.44 31.29 -0.60
C ALA A 693 31.98 30.79 -0.54
N ASP A 694 31.13 31.25 -1.45
CA ASP A 694 29.69 30.94 -1.47
C ASP A 694 29.33 29.59 -2.12
N TYR A 695 30.29 28.95 -2.79
CA TYR A 695 30.02 27.74 -3.57
C TYR A 695 30.18 26.47 -2.73
N ARG A 696 29.33 25.49 -3.06
CA ARG A 696 29.40 24.10 -2.58
C ARG A 696 29.93 23.19 -3.70
N VAL A 697 30.84 22.28 -3.37
CA VAL A 697 31.35 21.28 -4.33
C VAL A 697 30.74 19.91 -3.99
N VAL A 698 30.21 19.23 -5.01
CA VAL A 698 29.65 17.88 -4.90
C VAL A 698 30.50 16.92 -5.73
N LEU A 699 31.06 15.89 -5.11
CA LEU A 699 31.95 14.92 -5.77
C LEU A 699 31.23 13.61 -6.06
N LEU A 700 31.25 13.17 -7.33
CA LEU A 700 30.78 11.84 -7.72
C LEU A 700 31.86 10.77 -7.43
N HIS A 701 31.64 9.95 -6.39
CA HIS A 701 32.67 9.06 -5.85
C HIS A 701 32.21 7.59 -5.75
N SER A 702 33.16 6.65 -5.85
CA SER A 702 32.89 5.19 -5.78
C SER A 702 32.35 4.72 -4.41
N GLY A 703 32.72 5.41 -3.34
CA GLY A 703 32.34 5.10 -1.95
C GLY A 703 33.38 4.35 -1.11
N ARG A 704 34.59 4.11 -1.62
CA ARG A 704 35.73 3.55 -0.85
C ARG A 704 36.62 4.69 -0.32
N ASN A 705 37.08 4.66 0.94
CA ASN A 705 37.88 5.72 1.58
C ASN A 705 37.27 7.13 1.43
N ILE A 706 36.08 7.31 2.01
CA ILE A 706 35.28 8.54 1.87
C ILE A 706 35.94 9.68 2.68
N PRO A 707 36.32 10.81 2.04
CA PRO A 707 36.71 12.02 2.76
C PRO A 707 35.60 12.52 3.70
N PRO A 708 35.92 13.17 4.83
CA PRO A 708 34.89 13.71 5.73
C PRO A 708 34.04 14.76 5.02
N ASP A 709 32.72 14.60 5.06
CA ASP A 709 31.77 15.60 4.55
C ASP A 709 31.94 16.92 5.32
N SER A 710 31.96 18.04 4.60
CA SER A 710 31.99 19.39 5.19
C SER A 710 30.77 20.19 4.70
N PRO A 711 30.41 21.31 5.35
CA PRO A 711 29.28 22.13 4.91
C PRO A 711 29.39 22.58 3.43
N ARG A 712 30.62 22.66 2.90
CA ARG A 712 30.93 23.12 1.54
C ARG A 712 31.39 22.00 0.60
N PHE A 713 31.49 20.76 1.08
CA PHE A 713 31.92 19.60 0.30
C PHE A 713 31.05 18.37 0.63
N ALA A 714 30.39 17.82 -0.38
CA ALA A 714 29.52 16.65 -0.23
C ALA A 714 29.84 15.57 -1.26
N ILE A 715 29.58 14.31 -0.90
CA ILE A 715 29.86 13.16 -1.78
C ILE A 715 28.58 12.46 -2.21
N VAL A 716 28.45 12.22 -3.51
CA VAL A 716 27.36 11.43 -4.10
C VAL A 716 27.91 10.11 -4.64
N ARG A 717 27.24 9.01 -4.30
CA ARG A 717 27.63 7.68 -4.76
C ARG A 717 27.22 7.47 -6.21
N ARG A 718 28.13 6.93 -7.03
CA ARG A 718 27.87 6.61 -8.46
C ARG A 718 26.70 5.66 -8.69
N ARG A 719 26.38 4.81 -7.70
CA ARG A 719 25.29 3.83 -7.75
C ARG A 719 23.92 4.41 -7.36
N ALA A 720 23.81 5.72 -7.12
CA ALA A 720 22.58 6.38 -6.72
C ALA A 720 22.02 7.28 -7.85
N PRO A 721 21.39 6.71 -8.90
CA PRO A 721 21.00 7.46 -10.10
C PRO A 721 20.04 8.61 -9.82
N LEU A 722 19.13 8.45 -8.86
CA LEU A 722 18.17 9.51 -8.48
C LEU A 722 18.84 10.70 -7.79
N GLN A 723 19.89 10.45 -6.99
CA GLN A 723 20.64 11.53 -6.32
C GLN A 723 21.52 12.27 -7.32
N ILE A 724 22.18 11.54 -8.22
CA ILE A 724 22.99 12.13 -9.30
C ILE A 724 22.14 13.07 -10.14
N LEU A 725 20.96 12.59 -10.55
CA LEU A 725 20.04 13.37 -11.37
C LEU A 725 19.52 14.61 -10.64
N GLU A 726 19.24 14.53 -9.35
CA GLU A 726 18.84 15.68 -8.53
C GLU A 726 19.94 16.74 -8.47
N GLU A 727 21.18 16.35 -8.16
CA GLU A 727 22.30 17.29 -8.12
C GLU A 727 22.58 17.90 -9.49
N ILE A 728 22.42 17.14 -10.58
CA ILE A 728 22.52 17.66 -11.96
C ILE A 728 21.41 18.69 -12.25
N LEU A 729 20.20 18.45 -11.77
CA LEU A 729 19.08 19.38 -11.96
C LEU A 729 19.24 20.66 -11.14
N THR A 730 19.89 20.62 -9.98
CA THR A 730 20.04 21.77 -9.08
C THR A 730 21.37 22.50 -9.20
N CYS A 731 22.42 21.87 -9.73
CA CYS A 731 23.73 22.49 -9.86
C CYS A 731 23.75 23.58 -10.93
N GLU A 732 24.61 24.57 -10.69
CA GLU A 732 24.90 25.65 -11.63
C GLU A 732 25.87 25.18 -12.70
N ALA A 733 26.87 24.38 -12.31
CA ALA A 733 27.88 23.87 -13.24
C ALA A 733 28.24 22.41 -12.97
N VAL A 734 28.58 21.71 -14.05
CA VAL A 734 29.19 20.38 -14.05
C VAL A 734 30.60 20.50 -14.59
N VAL A 735 31.58 20.03 -13.81
CA VAL A 735 33.00 20.10 -14.17
C VAL A 735 33.60 18.70 -14.22
N ILE A 736 34.35 18.41 -15.28
CA ILE A 736 35.26 17.25 -15.35
C ILE A 736 36.69 17.82 -15.22
N PRO A 737 37.33 17.74 -14.04
CA PRO A 737 38.65 18.33 -13.85
C PRO A 737 39.72 17.45 -14.52
N GLY A 738 40.07 17.80 -15.76
CA GLY A 738 41.16 17.16 -16.52
C GLY A 738 41.01 15.65 -16.73
N GLY A 739 42.15 15.03 -17.04
CA GLY A 739 42.28 13.58 -17.15
C GLY A 739 41.88 13.01 -18.52
N GLY A 740 42.01 11.69 -18.66
CA GLY A 740 41.72 10.93 -19.89
C GLY A 740 40.37 10.20 -19.82
N LEU A 741 39.33 10.86 -19.32
CA LEU A 741 38.03 10.23 -19.08
C LEU A 741 37.24 9.98 -20.37
N LEU A 742 37.37 10.91 -21.32
CA LEU A 742 36.65 10.91 -22.59
C LEU A 742 37.43 10.10 -23.64
N GLN A 743 37.40 8.78 -23.48
CA GLN A 743 38.02 7.80 -24.40
C GLN A 743 37.17 6.53 -24.49
N SER A 744 37.35 5.74 -25.56
CA SER A 744 36.66 4.44 -25.73
C SER A 744 37.59 3.23 -25.78
N ALA A 745 38.90 3.43 -25.60
CA ALA A 745 39.90 2.36 -25.53
C ALA A 745 39.69 1.42 -24.34
N THR A 746 39.43 1.96 -23.14
CA THR A 746 39.23 1.19 -21.91
C THR A 746 37.83 0.59 -21.80
N SER A 747 36.78 1.37 -22.05
CA SER A 747 35.38 0.89 -22.04
C SER A 747 34.42 1.86 -22.71
N LEU A 748 33.70 1.39 -23.73
CA LEU A 748 32.64 2.17 -24.40
C LEU A 748 31.45 2.47 -23.45
N ARG A 749 31.17 1.57 -22.50
CA ARG A 749 30.10 1.77 -21.50
C ARG A 749 30.42 2.94 -20.55
N SER A 750 31.71 3.13 -20.24
CA SER A 750 32.17 4.26 -19.42
C SER A 750 31.91 5.58 -20.14
N LEU A 751 32.26 5.66 -21.43
CA LEU A 751 32.03 6.84 -22.24
C LEU A 751 30.53 7.20 -22.33
N ILE A 752 29.66 6.22 -22.61
CA ILE A 752 28.20 6.42 -22.66
C ILE A 752 27.66 6.95 -21.32
N TYR A 753 28.15 6.42 -20.20
CA TYR A 753 27.72 6.85 -18.87
C TYR A 753 28.00 8.34 -18.65
N TYR A 754 29.23 8.81 -18.89
CA TYR A 754 29.56 10.23 -18.69
C TYR A 754 28.88 11.14 -19.71
N LEU A 755 28.77 10.72 -20.98
CA LEU A 755 28.01 11.47 -22.00
C LEU A 755 26.54 11.65 -21.61
N THR A 756 25.92 10.62 -21.02
CA THR A 756 24.55 10.71 -20.52
C THR A 756 24.43 11.78 -19.44
N LEU A 757 25.38 11.83 -18.49
CA LEU A 757 25.38 12.83 -17.43
C LEU A 757 25.62 14.25 -17.95
N LEU A 758 26.54 14.42 -18.90
CA LEU A 758 26.80 15.72 -19.53
C LEU A 758 25.58 16.24 -20.30
N THR A 759 24.94 15.36 -21.08
CA THR A 759 23.73 15.70 -21.84
C THR A 759 22.60 16.11 -20.89
N LEU A 760 22.39 15.37 -19.80
CA LEU A 760 21.38 15.69 -18.79
C LEU A 760 21.69 17.02 -18.09
N ALA A 761 22.96 17.31 -17.80
CA ALA A 761 23.38 18.57 -17.21
C ALA A 761 23.10 19.76 -18.11
N ARG A 762 23.49 19.65 -19.39
CA ARG A 762 23.24 20.67 -20.39
C ARG A 762 21.74 20.91 -20.61
N LEU A 763 20.95 19.84 -20.74
CA LEU A 763 19.49 19.93 -20.85
C LEU A 763 18.83 20.53 -19.60
N ALA A 764 19.43 20.32 -18.42
CA ALA A 764 18.99 20.94 -17.18
C ALA A 764 19.38 22.43 -17.06
N GLY A 765 20.15 22.97 -18.01
CA GLY A 765 20.67 24.35 -17.96
C GLY A 765 21.88 24.53 -17.04
N ALA A 766 22.58 23.46 -16.67
CA ALA A 766 23.85 23.55 -15.97
C ALA A 766 24.99 23.82 -16.97
N ARG A 767 25.95 24.64 -16.57
CA ARG A 767 27.15 24.99 -17.33
C ARG A 767 28.09 23.80 -17.41
N VAL A 768 28.43 23.33 -18.62
CA VAL A 768 29.37 22.21 -18.81
C VAL A 768 30.77 22.76 -19.03
N ILE A 769 31.71 22.44 -18.12
CA ILE A 769 33.08 22.96 -18.10
C ILE A 769 34.07 21.78 -18.10
N LEU A 770 34.92 21.72 -19.13
CA LEU A 770 35.81 20.61 -19.43
C LEU A 770 37.27 21.08 -19.54
N PRO A 771 37.93 21.44 -18.42
CA PRO A 771 39.30 21.92 -18.42
C PRO A 771 40.31 20.80 -18.63
N ALA A 772 41.41 21.10 -19.31
CA ALA A 772 42.59 20.26 -19.53
C ALA A 772 42.29 18.78 -19.87
N GLN A 773 41.34 18.55 -20.78
CA GLN A 773 40.96 17.19 -21.17
C GLN A 773 42.03 16.51 -22.03
N GLY A 774 42.29 15.23 -21.74
CA GLY A 774 42.96 14.32 -22.65
C GLY A 774 41.92 13.58 -23.49
N LEU A 775 42.01 13.69 -24.82
CA LEU A 775 41.05 13.09 -25.74
C LEU A 775 41.65 11.87 -26.44
N GLY A 776 40.90 10.76 -26.42
CA GLY A 776 41.27 9.53 -27.10
C GLY A 776 42.22 8.61 -26.31
N PRO A 777 42.57 7.43 -26.87
CA PRO A 777 42.16 6.96 -28.20
C PRO A 777 40.71 6.45 -28.28
N PHE A 778 40.12 6.55 -29.47
CA PHE A 778 38.74 6.15 -29.74
C PHE A 778 38.68 4.95 -30.69
N LYS A 779 37.78 4.00 -30.40
CA LYS A 779 37.46 2.90 -31.32
C LYS A 779 36.78 3.45 -32.56
N LYS A 780 37.37 3.19 -33.72
CA LYS A 780 36.85 3.59 -35.04
C LYS A 780 36.03 2.49 -35.73
N GLU A 781 35.99 1.27 -35.16
CA GLU A 781 35.31 0.12 -35.76
C GLU A 781 33.90 -0.08 -35.18
N GLY A 782 32.88 -0.05 -36.05
CA GLY A 782 31.48 -0.40 -35.75
C GLY A 782 30.54 0.80 -35.67
N ARG A 783 29.36 0.69 -36.31
CA ARG A 783 28.32 1.74 -36.38
C ARG A 783 27.94 2.33 -35.02
N PHE A 784 27.93 1.50 -33.96
CA PHE A 784 27.61 1.96 -32.61
C PHE A 784 28.70 2.85 -32.00
N ALA A 785 29.99 2.57 -32.27
CA ALA A 785 31.09 3.41 -31.81
C ALA A 785 31.11 4.76 -32.54
N GLU A 786 30.80 4.78 -33.84
CA GLU A 786 30.64 6.01 -34.63
C GLU A 786 29.54 6.91 -34.07
N THR A 787 28.35 6.36 -33.75
CA THR A 787 27.25 7.13 -33.15
C THR A 787 27.64 7.74 -31.81
N VAL A 788 28.35 7.00 -30.96
CA VAL A 788 28.82 7.50 -29.66
C VAL A 788 29.88 8.60 -29.84
N ASN A 789 30.79 8.44 -30.81
CA ASN A 789 31.80 9.47 -31.12
C ASN A 789 31.14 10.75 -31.68
N HIS A 790 30.09 10.61 -32.50
CA HIS A 790 29.33 11.76 -33.01
C HIS A 790 28.57 12.48 -31.89
N TRP A 791 27.99 11.72 -30.94
CA TRP A 791 27.37 12.30 -29.75
C TRP A 791 28.39 13.04 -28.88
N LEU A 792 29.57 12.46 -28.65
CA LEU A 792 30.68 13.12 -27.97
C LEU A 792 31.04 14.44 -28.67
N ALA A 793 31.25 14.42 -29.99
CA ALA A 793 31.56 15.63 -30.75
C ALA A 793 30.48 16.72 -30.60
N GLY A 794 29.21 16.34 -30.53
CA GLY A 794 28.09 17.24 -30.25
C GLY A 794 28.18 17.88 -28.86
N GLU A 795 28.42 17.09 -27.81
CA GLU A 795 28.56 17.60 -26.44
C GLU A 795 29.82 18.46 -26.27
N LEU A 796 30.94 18.10 -26.91
CA LEU A 796 32.17 18.91 -26.88
C LEU A 796 31.98 20.29 -27.53
N LYS A 797 31.20 20.38 -28.62
CA LYS A 797 30.86 21.67 -29.28
C LYS A 797 29.96 22.57 -28.43
N GLN A 798 29.14 21.97 -27.58
CA GLN A 798 28.14 22.67 -26.78
C GLN A 798 28.61 22.95 -25.34
N ALA A 799 29.80 22.47 -24.96
CA ALA A 799 30.42 22.81 -23.69
C ALA A 799 30.68 24.33 -23.62
N GLU A 800 30.39 24.94 -22.47
CA GLU A 800 30.60 26.38 -22.26
C GLU A 800 32.09 26.72 -22.20
N TYR A 801 32.88 25.80 -21.65
CA TYR A 801 34.33 25.89 -21.65
C TYR A 801 34.96 24.53 -21.89
N LEU A 802 35.95 24.50 -22.78
CA LEU A 802 36.76 23.32 -23.04
C LEU A 802 38.19 23.74 -23.32
N SER A 803 39.13 23.07 -22.65
CA SER A 803 40.56 23.16 -22.95
C SER A 803 41.15 21.75 -23.00
N VAL A 804 42.21 21.57 -23.77
CA VAL A 804 42.91 20.29 -23.95
C VAL A 804 44.31 20.38 -23.38
N ARG A 805 44.81 19.30 -22.79
CA ARG A 805 46.10 19.30 -22.07
C ARG A 805 47.34 19.14 -22.96
N ASP A 806 47.15 18.74 -24.22
CA ASP A 806 48.25 18.41 -25.12
C ASP A 806 47.84 18.59 -26.60
N ALA A 807 48.85 18.76 -27.47
CA ALA A 807 48.64 19.03 -28.89
C ALA A 807 48.02 17.85 -29.65
N GLU A 808 48.24 16.61 -29.20
CA GLU A 808 47.61 15.43 -29.81
C GLU A 808 46.11 15.42 -29.53
N SER A 809 45.71 15.73 -28.29
CA SER A 809 44.31 15.90 -27.90
C SER A 809 43.64 17.05 -28.67
N ALA A 810 44.38 18.12 -28.98
CA ALA A 810 43.92 19.20 -29.84
C ALA A 810 43.66 18.74 -31.29
N ALA A 811 44.55 17.92 -31.84
CA ALA A 811 44.39 17.34 -33.18
C ALA A 811 43.18 16.39 -33.24
N VAL A 812 42.99 15.55 -32.22
CA VAL A 812 41.82 14.65 -32.10
C VAL A 812 40.52 15.46 -31.97
N PHE A 813 40.53 16.54 -31.20
CA PHE A 813 39.38 17.46 -31.11
C PHE A 813 39.04 18.06 -32.48
N ALA A 814 40.04 18.52 -33.23
CA ALA A 814 39.86 19.09 -34.55
C ALA A 814 39.33 18.05 -35.56
N GLU A 815 39.82 16.81 -35.53
CA GLU A 815 39.33 15.70 -36.36
C GLU A 815 37.84 15.40 -36.07
N MET A 816 37.44 15.38 -34.79
CA MET A 816 36.07 15.03 -34.39
C MET A 816 35.05 16.13 -34.60
N THR A 817 35.42 17.38 -34.29
CA THR A 817 34.48 18.49 -34.25
C THR A 817 34.54 19.36 -35.51
N GLY A 818 35.65 19.32 -36.25
CA GLY A 818 35.96 20.25 -37.33
C GLY A 818 36.40 21.64 -36.86
N ILE A 819 36.65 21.84 -35.55
CA ILE A 819 37.06 23.12 -34.95
C ILE A 819 38.55 23.05 -34.58
N SER A 820 39.35 23.94 -35.16
CA SER A 820 40.83 23.92 -34.98
C SER A 820 41.33 24.78 -33.79
N ASN A 821 40.49 25.67 -33.25
CA ASN A 821 40.91 26.70 -32.29
C ASN A 821 40.51 26.35 -30.85
N VAL A 822 41.01 25.22 -30.33
CA VAL A 822 40.82 24.82 -28.93
C VAL A 822 42.01 25.28 -28.07
N PRO A 823 41.79 25.89 -26.89
CA PRO A 823 42.88 26.24 -25.99
C PRO A 823 43.68 25.01 -25.56
N VAL A 824 44.98 25.02 -25.85
CA VAL A 824 45.93 24.01 -25.34
C VAL A 824 46.55 24.55 -24.06
N THR A 825 46.41 23.79 -22.97
CA THR A 825 46.92 24.11 -21.64
C THR A 825 47.81 22.97 -21.12
N ALA A 826 48.33 23.08 -19.90
CA ALA A 826 48.96 21.99 -19.19
C ALA A 826 47.95 21.24 -18.30
N ASP A 827 48.35 20.07 -17.80
CA ASP A 827 47.53 19.29 -16.87
C ASP A 827 47.26 20.06 -15.56
N LEU A 828 46.04 19.95 -15.01
CA LEU A 828 45.65 20.69 -13.79
C LEU A 828 46.47 20.31 -12.56
N ALA A 829 47.15 19.16 -12.58
CA ALA A 829 48.11 18.80 -11.53
C ALA A 829 49.21 19.88 -11.32
N PHE A 830 49.51 20.69 -12.34
CA PHE A 830 50.49 21.79 -12.23
C PHE A 830 49.98 23.00 -11.43
N LEU A 831 48.69 23.08 -11.12
CA LEU A 831 48.13 24.10 -10.21
C LEU A 831 48.46 23.84 -8.74
N ASN A 832 49.01 22.66 -8.44
CA ASN A 832 49.36 22.31 -7.09
C ASN A 832 50.48 23.22 -6.56
N ASP A 833 50.21 23.90 -5.44
CA ASP A 833 51.21 24.63 -4.68
C ASP A 833 52.04 23.62 -3.88
N ALA A 834 52.86 22.83 -4.57
CA ALA A 834 53.97 22.14 -3.93
C ALA A 834 54.96 23.20 -3.43
N GLN A 835 54.64 23.84 -2.30
CA GLN A 835 55.61 24.58 -1.52
C GLN A 835 56.78 23.65 -1.29
N ALA A 836 57.92 24.01 -1.88
CA ALA A 836 59.25 23.47 -1.65
C ALA A 836 59.25 22.03 -1.13
N PHE A 837 59.42 21.04 -2.02
CA PHE A 837 59.98 19.75 -1.60
C PHE A 837 61.26 20.07 -0.81
N VAL A 838 61.15 20.14 0.51
CA VAL A 838 62.27 20.47 1.39
C VAL A 838 63.21 19.29 1.26
N ARG A 839 64.27 19.45 0.48
CA ARG A 839 65.32 18.46 0.37
C ARG A 839 65.94 18.32 1.75
N ALA A 840 65.68 17.21 2.42
CA ALA A 840 66.49 16.79 3.54
C ALA A 840 67.93 16.67 3.03
N THR A 841 68.80 17.57 3.51
CA THR A 841 70.20 17.64 3.10
C THR A 841 71.02 16.88 4.13
N GLU A 842 71.00 15.55 4.07
CA GLU A 842 72.00 14.72 4.74
C GLU A 842 72.42 13.61 3.77
N ARG A 843 73.72 13.58 3.44
CA ARG A 843 74.35 12.65 2.48
C ARG A 843 75.12 11.58 3.26
N LEU A 844 74.75 10.32 3.05
CA LEU A 844 75.64 9.13 2.99
C LEU A 844 74.92 7.89 2.42
N ASP A 845 73.78 8.05 1.75
CA ASP A 845 73.00 6.95 1.15
C ASP A 845 73.19 6.88 -0.38
N LEU A 846 73.01 5.69 -0.96
CA LEU A 846 72.94 5.47 -2.41
C LEU A 846 71.78 6.30 -3.04
N PRO A 847 71.89 6.72 -4.31
CA PRO A 847 70.83 7.48 -4.95
C PRO A 847 69.56 6.63 -5.06
N LYS A 848 68.43 7.17 -4.60
CA LYS A 848 67.14 6.45 -4.57
C LYS A 848 66.40 6.58 -5.89
N VAL A 849 66.18 5.47 -6.59
CA VAL A 849 65.46 5.39 -7.86
C VAL A 849 64.06 4.84 -7.60
N TYR A 850 63.04 5.67 -7.80
CA TYR A 850 61.66 5.25 -7.62
C TYR A 850 61.10 4.66 -8.91
N ALA A 851 60.46 3.48 -8.82
CA ALA A 851 59.88 2.81 -9.98
C ALA A 851 58.36 2.65 -9.84
N VAL A 852 57.62 3.26 -10.76
CA VAL A 852 56.15 3.19 -10.84
C VAL A 852 55.75 2.48 -12.13
N LEU A 853 55.54 1.18 -12.03
CA LEU A 853 55.16 0.33 -13.16
C LEU A 853 53.69 -0.09 -13.05
N ARG A 854 53.07 -0.37 -14.20
CA ARG A 854 51.66 -0.76 -14.29
C ARG A 854 51.53 -2.26 -14.58
N GLY A 855 51.05 -3.02 -13.60
CA GLY A 855 51.00 -4.49 -13.69
C GLY A 855 50.11 -5.09 -14.78
N SER A 856 49.17 -4.33 -15.35
CA SER A 856 48.29 -4.81 -16.44
C SER A 856 48.87 -4.65 -17.85
N VAL A 857 50.07 -4.07 -17.98
CA VAL A 857 50.70 -3.83 -19.28
C VAL A 857 51.62 -4.99 -19.64
N PRO A 858 51.49 -5.58 -20.84
CA PRO A 858 52.42 -6.60 -21.33
C PRO A 858 53.87 -6.08 -21.33
N GLY A 859 54.79 -6.85 -20.75
CA GLY A 859 56.21 -6.47 -20.61
C GLY A 859 56.55 -5.72 -19.32
N ALA A 860 55.58 -5.34 -18.48
CA ALA A 860 55.85 -4.73 -17.18
C ALA A 860 56.52 -5.71 -16.20
N ASP A 861 56.20 -7.01 -16.29
CA ASP A 861 56.81 -8.08 -15.47
C ASP A 861 58.33 -8.16 -15.73
N ARG A 862 58.71 -8.26 -17.02
CA ARG A 862 60.11 -8.23 -17.46
C ARG A 862 60.85 -7.00 -16.95
N LEU A 863 60.26 -5.81 -17.07
CA LEU A 863 60.90 -4.56 -16.63
C LEU A 863 61.03 -4.47 -15.11
N ALA A 864 60.11 -5.08 -14.35
CA ALA A 864 60.22 -5.16 -12.90
C ALA A 864 61.37 -6.11 -12.50
N GLU A 865 61.45 -7.29 -13.12
CA GLU A 865 62.57 -8.24 -12.95
C GLU A 865 63.91 -7.58 -13.31
N GLU A 866 64.02 -6.94 -14.48
CA GLU A 866 65.23 -6.25 -14.91
C GLU A 866 65.68 -5.15 -13.93
N LEU A 867 64.74 -4.41 -13.32
CA LEU A 867 65.05 -3.38 -12.32
C LEU A 867 65.51 -3.97 -10.99
N VAL A 868 64.95 -5.12 -10.59
CA VAL A 868 65.39 -5.87 -9.39
C VAL A 868 66.78 -6.46 -9.62
N ASP A 869 67.00 -7.11 -10.76
CA ASP A 869 68.32 -7.63 -11.16
C ASP A 869 69.37 -6.52 -11.17
N MET A 870 69.02 -5.33 -11.71
CA MET A 870 69.92 -4.18 -11.73
C MET A 870 70.26 -3.65 -10.33
N HIS A 871 69.30 -3.69 -9.41
CA HIS A 871 69.52 -3.28 -8.03
C HIS A 871 70.46 -4.24 -7.28
N GLU A 872 70.39 -5.54 -7.58
CA GLU A 872 71.28 -6.56 -7.01
C GLU A 872 72.67 -6.57 -7.68
N GLU A 873 72.75 -6.32 -8.99
CA GLU A 873 73.99 -6.39 -9.79
C GLU A 873 74.84 -5.12 -9.68
N PHE A 874 74.20 -3.94 -9.68
CA PHE A 874 74.88 -2.66 -9.66
C PHE A 874 74.54 -1.95 -8.33
N GLU A 875 75.43 -2.01 -7.33
CA GLU A 875 75.28 -1.30 -6.04
C GLU A 875 75.38 0.25 -6.18
N ASN A 876 74.94 0.82 -7.31
CA ASN A 876 75.02 2.23 -7.64
C ASN A 876 73.73 3.01 -7.34
N PHE A 877 72.61 2.34 -7.05
CA PHE A 877 71.35 2.97 -6.63
C PHE A 877 70.48 2.06 -5.74
N GLU A 878 69.62 2.68 -4.92
CA GLU A 878 68.61 1.99 -4.12
C GLU A 878 67.27 2.00 -4.88
N LEU A 879 66.74 0.83 -5.25
CA LEU A 879 65.44 0.72 -5.92
C LEU A 879 64.30 0.90 -4.91
N ARG A 880 63.34 1.77 -5.24
CA ARG A 880 62.13 2.00 -4.45
C ARG A 880 60.87 1.84 -5.28
N PRO A 881 60.26 0.64 -5.30
CA PRO A 881 58.96 0.43 -5.91
C PRO A 881 57.88 1.33 -5.30
N ALA A 882 57.07 1.97 -6.14
CA ALA A 882 55.93 2.77 -5.70
C ALA A 882 54.67 2.46 -6.53
N ALA A 883 53.52 2.48 -5.87
CA ALA A 883 52.22 2.21 -6.46
C ALA A 883 51.35 3.47 -6.48
N LEU A 884 50.95 3.91 -7.69
CA LEU A 884 49.95 4.97 -7.86
C LEU A 884 48.52 4.42 -7.86
N GLN A 885 48.38 3.11 -8.04
CA GLN A 885 47.11 2.40 -7.93
C GLN A 885 47.27 1.11 -7.11
N PRO A 886 47.07 1.18 -5.78
CA PRO A 886 47.18 0.03 -4.89
C PRO A 886 46.25 -1.13 -5.31
N GLY A 887 46.76 -2.35 -5.30
CA GLY A 887 46.11 -3.57 -5.77
C GLY A 887 46.39 -3.93 -7.24
N GLU A 888 46.85 -3.00 -8.07
CA GLU A 888 47.29 -3.25 -9.45
C GLU A 888 48.81 -3.15 -9.58
N ASP A 889 49.39 -2.04 -9.12
CA ASP A 889 50.82 -1.73 -9.31
C ASP A 889 51.71 -2.48 -8.31
N ASP A 890 51.22 -2.75 -7.09
CA ASP A 890 51.94 -3.47 -6.01
C ASP A 890 52.09 -4.97 -6.28
N ARG A 891 51.08 -5.61 -6.88
CA ARG A 891 51.10 -7.04 -7.25
C ARG A 891 52.15 -7.38 -8.29
N LEU A 892 52.58 -6.39 -9.08
CA LEU A 892 53.64 -6.56 -10.05
C LEU A 892 54.97 -6.88 -9.35
N TRP A 893 55.33 -6.08 -8.36
CA TRP A 893 56.57 -6.24 -7.61
C TRP A 893 56.63 -7.54 -6.81
N GLN A 894 55.48 -8.00 -6.30
CA GLN A 894 55.38 -9.32 -5.67
C GLN A 894 55.65 -10.48 -6.64
N ARG A 895 55.34 -10.31 -7.93
CA ARG A 895 55.61 -11.34 -8.95
C ARG A 895 57.06 -11.33 -9.44
N ALA A 896 57.74 -10.20 -9.33
CA ALA A 896 59.16 -10.03 -9.64
C ALA A 896 60.07 -10.29 -8.41
N ASP A 897 59.61 -11.12 -7.46
CA ASP A 897 60.33 -11.52 -6.25
C ASP A 897 60.90 -10.38 -5.36
N TRP A 898 60.33 -9.17 -5.43
CA TRP A 898 60.75 -8.05 -4.58
C TRP A 898 60.39 -8.29 -3.10
N THR A 899 61.41 -8.32 -2.23
CA THR A 899 61.27 -8.59 -0.79
C THR A 899 61.04 -7.34 0.07
N GLY A 900 61.23 -6.14 -0.50
CA GLY A 900 61.04 -4.85 0.19
C GLY A 900 59.59 -4.35 0.21
N SER A 901 59.34 -3.24 0.93
CA SER A 901 58.02 -2.60 0.93
C SER A 901 57.77 -1.78 -0.33
N VAL A 902 56.58 -1.88 -0.93
CA VAL A 902 56.14 -0.98 -2.01
C VAL A 902 55.54 0.30 -1.42
N PHE A 903 56.09 1.45 -1.79
CA PHE A 903 55.66 2.74 -1.26
C PHE A 903 54.31 3.15 -1.85
N CYS A 904 53.30 3.30 -0.98
CA CYS A 904 51.93 3.67 -1.34
C CYS A 904 51.49 4.89 -0.52
N PRO A 905 51.84 6.12 -0.91
CA PRO A 905 51.52 7.29 -0.09
C PRO A 905 50.03 7.62 -0.16
N ALA A 906 49.47 8.04 0.97
CA ALA A 906 48.10 8.57 1.04
C ALA A 906 47.96 9.95 0.39
N GLU A 907 49.05 10.73 0.36
CA GLU A 907 49.13 12.05 -0.24
C GLU A 907 50.10 12.03 -1.43
N PRO A 908 49.68 12.40 -2.65
CA PRO A 908 50.53 12.40 -3.84
C PRO A 908 51.75 13.31 -3.72
N GLU A 909 51.66 14.38 -2.92
CA GLU A 909 52.72 15.37 -2.72
C GLU A 909 53.92 14.81 -1.93
N LYS A 910 53.71 13.76 -1.14
CA LYS A 910 54.78 13.07 -0.40
C LYS A 910 55.46 11.99 -1.25
N LEU A 911 54.91 11.70 -2.43
CA LEU A 911 55.50 10.76 -3.36
C LEU A 911 56.74 11.39 -3.99
N PHE A 912 57.89 10.73 -3.85
CA PHE A 912 59.20 11.16 -4.36
C PHE A 912 59.94 12.23 -3.53
N ALA A 913 59.55 12.45 -2.27
CA ALA A 913 60.19 13.48 -1.43
C ALA A 913 61.72 13.33 -1.28
N ASP A 914 62.23 12.09 -1.24
CA ASP A 914 63.67 11.77 -1.19
C ASP A 914 64.18 11.06 -2.46
N ALA A 915 63.43 11.12 -3.56
CA ALA A 915 63.83 10.46 -4.80
C ALA A 915 64.90 11.25 -5.55
N GLU A 916 65.85 10.53 -6.14
CA GLU A 916 66.90 11.09 -6.99
C GLU A 916 66.59 10.94 -8.47
N LEU A 917 65.82 9.90 -8.82
CA LEU A 917 65.36 9.58 -10.16
C LEU A 917 64.01 8.85 -10.09
N VAL A 918 63.16 9.03 -11.09
CA VAL A 918 61.88 8.31 -11.20
C VAL A 918 61.78 7.56 -12.54
N VAL A 919 61.50 6.27 -12.52
CA VAL A 919 61.11 5.48 -13.68
C VAL A 919 59.60 5.27 -13.62
N SER A 920 58.84 5.72 -14.63
CA SER A 920 57.38 5.63 -14.56
C SER A 920 56.72 5.24 -15.88
N MET A 921 55.80 4.28 -15.79
CA MET A 921 54.81 3.97 -16.82
C MET A 921 53.57 4.86 -16.70
N ARG A 922 53.32 5.46 -15.54
CA ARG A 922 52.11 6.24 -15.25
C ARG A 922 52.38 7.72 -15.50
N LEU A 923 51.54 8.38 -16.32
CA LEU A 923 51.68 9.81 -16.64
C LEU A 923 51.85 10.70 -15.40
N HIS A 924 51.03 10.50 -14.38
CA HIS A 924 51.10 11.30 -13.15
C HIS A 924 52.40 11.06 -12.36
N GLY A 925 53.07 9.92 -12.53
CA GLY A 925 54.43 9.71 -12.00
C GLY A 925 55.44 10.64 -12.66
N CYS A 926 55.39 10.79 -13.99
CA CYS A 926 56.22 11.74 -14.72
C CYS A 926 55.88 13.20 -14.40
N ILE A 927 54.59 13.54 -14.24
CA ILE A 927 54.16 14.89 -13.87
C ILE A 927 54.64 15.26 -12.46
N LEU A 928 54.45 14.39 -11.47
CA LEU A 928 54.91 14.62 -10.09
C LEU A 928 56.44 14.73 -10.03
N ALA A 929 57.18 13.88 -10.76
CA ALA A 929 58.63 14.00 -10.86
C ALA A 929 59.06 15.35 -11.48
N THR A 930 58.35 15.80 -12.52
CA THR A 930 58.61 17.11 -13.14
C THR A 930 58.34 18.27 -12.18
N LEU A 931 57.23 18.22 -11.43
CA LEU A 931 56.89 19.20 -10.40
C LEU A 931 57.93 19.27 -9.27
N ALA A 932 58.51 18.13 -8.91
CA ALA A 932 59.57 18.03 -7.90
C ALA A 932 60.96 18.39 -8.44
N GLY A 933 61.11 18.64 -9.75
CA GLY A 933 62.40 18.85 -10.39
C GLY A 933 63.30 17.61 -10.37
N ILE A 934 62.70 16.41 -10.33
CA ILE A 934 63.40 15.12 -10.26
C ILE A 934 63.46 14.53 -11.67
N PRO A 935 64.67 14.23 -12.20
CA PRO A 935 64.79 13.62 -13.53
C PRO A 935 64.06 12.27 -13.59
N TRP A 936 63.48 11.96 -14.74
CA TRP A 936 62.66 10.75 -14.88
C TRP A 936 62.85 10.04 -16.21
N VAL A 937 62.59 8.73 -16.23
CA VAL A 937 62.51 7.87 -17.42
C VAL A 937 61.04 7.50 -17.64
N GLY A 938 60.52 7.83 -18.83
CA GLY A 938 59.15 7.52 -19.22
C GLY A 938 59.06 6.18 -19.95
N LEU A 939 58.15 5.32 -19.51
CA LEU A 939 57.82 4.07 -20.18
C LEU A 939 56.43 4.19 -20.80
N ALA A 940 56.38 4.67 -22.04
CA ALA A 940 55.17 5.08 -22.73
C ALA A 940 54.38 3.90 -23.31
N TYR A 941 53.59 3.22 -22.48
CA TYR A 941 52.62 2.22 -22.94
C TYR A 941 51.36 2.84 -23.56
N ASP A 942 51.09 4.11 -23.25
CA ASP A 942 49.91 4.87 -23.66
C ASP A 942 50.40 6.19 -24.29
N PRO A 943 49.80 6.65 -25.41
CA PRO A 943 50.22 7.87 -26.10
C PRO A 943 50.38 9.08 -25.18
N LYS A 944 49.58 9.16 -24.10
CA LYS A 944 49.63 10.27 -23.14
C LYS A 944 51.01 10.50 -22.50
N VAL A 945 51.78 9.43 -22.24
CA VAL A 945 53.11 9.53 -21.63
C VAL A 945 54.12 10.07 -22.64
N SER A 946 54.04 9.57 -23.89
CA SER A 946 54.89 10.06 -24.98
C SER A 946 54.56 11.50 -25.39
N SER A 947 53.28 11.87 -25.39
CA SER A 947 52.79 13.22 -25.67
C SER A 947 53.32 14.21 -24.62
N PHE A 948 53.22 13.85 -23.33
CA PHE A 948 53.78 14.66 -22.25
C PHE A 948 55.31 14.77 -22.33
N ALA A 949 56.02 13.67 -22.61
CA ALA A 949 57.46 13.71 -22.83
C ALA A 949 57.84 14.66 -23.98
N ARG A 950 57.10 14.62 -25.10
CA ARG A 950 57.32 15.53 -26.23
C ARG A 950 57.03 16.99 -25.87
N ALA A 951 55.97 17.25 -25.11
CA ALA A 951 55.65 18.59 -24.59
C ALA A 951 56.81 19.14 -23.72
N CYS A 952 57.41 18.29 -22.88
CA CYS A 952 58.59 18.61 -22.07
C CYS A 952 59.91 18.62 -22.87
N ARG A 953 59.88 18.31 -24.17
CA ARG A 953 61.07 18.07 -25.02
C ARG A 953 62.02 17.03 -24.42
N TRP A 954 61.46 16.04 -23.75
CA TRP A 954 62.16 15.04 -22.94
C TRP A 954 62.51 13.80 -23.78
N LYS A 955 63.81 13.47 -23.84
CA LYS A 955 64.34 12.39 -24.69
C LYS A 955 64.35 11.01 -24.04
N PHE A 956 64.23 10.93 -22.71
CA PHE A 956 64.29 9.67 -21.95
C PHE A 956 62.89 9.07 -21.82
N CYS A 957 62.28 8.74 -22.96
CA CYS A 957 60.95 8.15 -23.02
C CYS A 957 60.89 7.13 -24.15
N MET A 958 60.50 5.89 -23.85
CA MET A 958 60.43 4.80 -24.82
C MET A 958 59.28 3.85 -24.52
N THR A 959 58.87 3.01 -25.46
CA THR A 959 57.82 2.02 -25.20
C THR A 959 58.36 0.89 -24.30
N PRO A 960 57.51 0.27 -23.46
CA PRO A 960 57.94 -0.82 -22.58
C PRO A 960 58.55 -2.02 -23.34
N ALA A 961 58.09 -2.30 -24.56
CA ALA A 961 58.59 -3.42 -25.36
C ALA A 961 60.02 -3.18 -25.86
N GLU A 962 60.32 -1.95 -26.29
CA GLU A 962 61.60 -1.54 -26.88
C GLU A 962 62.67 -1.22 -25.82
N ALA A 963 62.27 -0.90 -24.59
CA ALA A 963 63.18 -0.62 -23.49
C ALA A 963 63.99 -1.87 -23.11
N SER A 964 65.23 -1.96 -23.60
CA SER A 964 66.19 -3.01 -23.21
C SER A 964 66.94 -2.64 -21.92
N LYS A 965 67.48 -3.65 -21.24
CA LYS A 965 68.31 -3.48 -20.04
C LYS A 965 69.46 -2.50 -20.28
N GLU A 966 70.16 -2.57 -21.42
CA GLU A 966 71.27 -1.66 -21.74
C GLU A 966 70.83 -0.21 -21.89
N TRP A 967 69.67 0.02 -22.53
CA TRP A 967 69.12 1.36 -22.69
C TRP A 967 68.67 1.94 -21.35
N LEU A 968 68.04 1.13 -20.50
CA LEU A 968 67.58 1.53 -19.18
C LEU A 968 68.77 1.92 -18.28
N VAL A 969 69.79 1.07 -18.22
CA VAL A 969 71.06 1.34 -17.49
C VAL A 969 71.72 2.61 -18.02
N GLY A 970 71.87 2.75 -19.34
CA GLY A 970 72.46 3.94 -19.96
C GLY A 970 71.70 5.23 -19.64
N SER A 971 70.36 5.16 -19.66
CA SER A 971 69.50 6.30 -19.35
C SER A 971 69.57 6.69 -17.88
N ILE A 972 69.52 5.72 -16.96
CA ILE A 972 69.62 5.95 -15.51
C ILE A 972 70.98 6.57 -15.16
N ASN A 973 72.07 5.99 -15.65
CA ASN A 973 73.42 6.50 -15.39
C ASN A 973 73.62 7.91 -15.96
N GLN A 974 73.11 8.20 -17.16
CA GLN A 974 73.21 9.53 -17.74
C GLN A 974 72.42 10.58 -16.94
N LEU A 975 71.23 10.22 -16.46
CA LEU A 975 70.38 11.11 -15.67
C LEU A 975 70.95 11.37 -14.27
N LEU A 976 71.52 10.35 -13.62
CA LEU A 976 72.20 10.50 -12.33
C LEU A 976 73.49 11.34 -12.45
N ALA A 977 74.31 11.09 -13.48
CA ALA A 977 75.56 11.83 -13.69
C ALA A 977 75.35 13.33 -13.96
N ARG A 978 74.25 13.71 -14.61
CA ARG A 978 73.91 15.10 -14.95
C ARG A 978 72.62 15.58 -14.27
N LYS A 979 72.36 15.10 -13.06
CA LYS A 979 71.12 15.35 -12.31
C LYS A 979 70.78 16.83 -12.18
N ALA A 980 71.75 17.67 -11.83
CA ALA A 980 71.53 19.11 -11.63
C ALA A 980 71.06 19.81 -12.92
N GLU A 981 71.69 19.51 -14.06
CA GLU A 981 71.33 20.08 -15.37
C GLU A 981 69.89 19.70 -15.75
N TYR A 982 69.53 18.43 -15.58
CA TYR A 982 68.20 17.93 -15.90
C TYR A 982 67.12 18.42 -14.93
N ALA A 983 67.45 18.57 -13.64
CA ALA A 983 66.56 19.15 -12.64
C ALA A 983 66.24 20.62 -12.95
N ASP A 984 67.24 21.43 -13.29
CA ASP A 984 67.05 22.83 -13.67
C ASP A 984 66.17 22.97 -14.92
N ARG A 985 66.36 22.06 -15.89
CA ARG A 985 65.50 22.00 -17.08
C ARG A 985 64.05 21.68 -16.73
N LEU A 986 63.81 20.70 -15.86
CA LEU A 986 62.46 20.35 -15.41
C LEU A 986 61.81 21.49 -14.61
N ASN A 987 62.56 22.20 -13.78
CA ASN A 987 62.06 23.37 -13.06
C ASN A 987 61.57 24.48 -14.00
N ARG A 988 62.30 24.73 -15.11
CA ARG A 988 61.86 25.68 -16.15
C ARG A 988 60.56 25.23 -16.82
N ILE A 989 60.48 23.95 -17.18
CA ILE A 989 59.27 23.34 -17.78
C ILE A 989 58.08 23.42 -16.81
N THR A 990 58.32 23.18 -15.52
CA THR A 990 57.31 23.32 -14.47
C THR A 990 56.80 24.76 -14.38
N GLY A 991 57.68 25.76 -14.47
CA GLY A 991 57.26 27.17 -14.52
C GLY A 991 56.38 27.50 -15.73
N GLU A 992 56.75 27.01 -16.91
CA GLU A 992 55.96 27.19 -18.14
C GLU A 992 54.58 26.52 -18.06
N ASN A 993 54.54 25.25 -17.65
CA ASN A 993 53.30 24.48 -17.53
C ASN A 993 52.39 25.03 -16.44
N ARG A 994 52.95 25.48 -15.31
CA ARG A 994 52.18 26.14 -14.25
C ARG A 994 51.52 27.42 -14.75
N ARG A 995 52.25 28.24 -15.54
CA ARG A 995 51.67 29.43 -16.15
C ARG A 995 50.49 29.09 -17.07
N LEU A 996 50.64 28.06 -17.92
CA LEU A 996 49.56 27.62 -18.83
C LEU A 996 48.33 27.12 -18.05
N ALA A 997 48.54 26.27 -17.04
CA ALA A 997 47.46 25.78 -16.18
C ALA A 997 46.76 26.92 -15.43
N GLU A 998 47.53 27.91 -14.95
CA GLU A 998 47.01 29.09 -14.24
C GLU A 998 46.22 30.01 -15.18
N GLU A 999 46.67 30.21 -16.42
CA GLU A 999 45.93 30.95 -17.44
C GLU A 999 44.59 30.27 -17.77
N ASP A 1000 44.58 28.94 -17.86
CA ASP A 1000 43.36 28.16 -18.11
C ASP A 1000 42.39 28.24 -16.93
N TYR A 1001 42.88 28.07 -15.71
CA TYR A 1001 42.07 28.19 -14.49
C TYR A 1001 41.51 29.62 -14.32
N ASN A 1002 42.28 30.65 -14.65
CA ASN A 1002 41.80 32.04 -14.65
C ASN A 1002 40.68 32.29 -15.67
N ARG A 1003 40.64 31.58 -16.80
CA ARG A 1003 39.50 31.62 -17.74
C ARG A 1003 38.26 31.01 -17.10
N ILE A 1004 38.40 29.89 -16.39
CA ILE A 1004 37.31 29.26 -15.63
C ILE A 1004 36.80 30.22 -14.55
N LYS A 1005 37.70 30.83 -13.79
CA LYS A 1005 37.35 31.81 -12.74
C LYS A 1005 36.51 32.97 -13.27
N LYS A 1006 36.82 33.47 -14.47
CA LYS A 1006 36.05 34.53 -15.14
C LYS A 1006 34.63 34.10 -15.54
N LEU A 1007 34.39 32.80 -15.78
CA LEU A 1007 33.05 32.30 -16.10
C LEU A 1007 32.13 32.34 -14.87
N PHE A 1008 32.65 31.95 -13.71
CA PHE A 1008 31.91 31.96 -12.45
C PHE A 1008 31.81 33.36 -11.80
N ALA A 1009 32.73 34.28 -12.09
CA ALA A 1009 32.68 35.66 -11.61
C ALA A 1009 31.65 36.55 -12.34
N LYS A 1010 31.11 36.08 -13.48
CA LYS A 1010 30.10 36.80 -14.29
C LYS A 1010 28.65 36.45 -13.95
N SER A 1011 28.42 35.45 -13.09
CA SER A 1011 27.10 35.08 -12.52
C SER A 1011 26.98 35.56 -11.09
#